data_AF-A0A554VPF5-F1
#
_entry.id   AF-A0A554VPF5-F1
#
_cell.length_a   1.000
_cell.length_b   1.000
_cell.length_c   1.000
_cell.angle_alpha   90.00
_cell.angle_beta   90.00
_cell.angle_gamma   90.00
#
_symmetry.space_group_name_H-M   'P 1'
#
loop_
_entity.id
_entity.type
_entity.pdbx_description
1 polymer ?
#
loop_
_entity_poly.entity_id
_entity_poly.type
_entity_poly.pdbx_seq_one_letter_code
_entity_poly.pdbx_strand_id
1 'polypeptide(L)'
;MKFIYKILVLGMVCLISNATYAQIEQYSDDGTESCLDCEEKSSETSGCLCTQLFHFNAFNLAIPINNTKEEWLRGQEGLLKTAMSGLPTESFTDVQRNYFKRVETNQLALNYVSRLSASIASIENYNEATLQTSTAAVSILDIRKRNGNYGDLKFRNRYLKDITDNEVNSLYSEQLGVRNSQREAANRFGVRNSRLLRMQSDGYISNFLAGSLVVHYNHLDYEPAIRFMTTYMIRNATGVDDAPKNLTDFEGNPLVFFNEADDYSLTAEGTESQNLQTLFARTGASAQPTQVGYSPPVFGNTPSDDEVLFNYAINGFDNNNLLNFFNSQPDIRKRVKDYLGYQGYKENSLNLSESLLNAVNADTPFPHANYTYNSVTPVNFQTASNQDLAFNIKRSLTSNREYYGLAKMLEALDQANVKPNLVGQFIQEMASDNGINMQGVLSYEETALLFDFLIEEQYFTLREATYWLNFKGNIGSVLWANGLSFPSMLQIPYAVEGALALARGETFDFAFRKKVYDIAQALTLNPAQQNELINMPTETGLIFDYLDANNFSANSIAFANEARIAYLAGEFVDLDLQIVSDGLTGKAKCLHEFLAEKGSSFIKNIMANFEGNSRFGIKIVSKPTVPGNDGNKVGGRTFAPKDGIIVIEISTESVASRSALSAARTIIHEYIHADMYRKIEDTSIHDQQDVSDFLSIYYDFDNTKFEPKPQHQTMAKLYVNQIANTLKEFHKNVLVGDYNYLTNNGTISLDDFYQGLAWSGLRNHNVQAWIDLGAVEQQKLIDATQEYFHATTKTCPTN
;
A
#
# COMPACT_ATOMS: atom_id res chain seq x y z
N MET A 1 -27.84 37.73 26.73
CA MET A 1 -26.52 37.39 26.15
C MET A 1 -26.03 36.06 26.76
N LYS A 2 -25.68 35.04 25.95
CA LYS A 2 -25.23 33.72 26.48
C LYS A 2 -23.91 33.86 27.24
N PHE A 3 -23.69 33.04 28.27
CA PHE A 3 -22.54 33.10 29.19
C PHE A 3 -21.18 33.16 28.47
N ILE A 4 -21.02 32.43 27.36
CA ILE A 4 -19.78 32.40 26.59
C ILE A 4 -19.43 33.75 25.95
N TYR A 5 -20.43 34.57 25.61
CA TYR A 5 -20.21 35.91 25.07
C TYR A 5 -19.83 36.92 26.17
N LYS A 6 -20.32 36.72 27.40
CA LYS A 6 -19.91 37.55 28.55
C LYS A 6 -18.44 37.30 28.90
N ILE A 7 -17.99 36.04 28.85
CA ILE A 7 -16.58 35.68 29.06
C ILE A 7 -15.69 36.22 27.95
N LEU A 8 -16.12 36.14 26.68
CA LEU A 8 -15.36 36.70 25.56
C LEU A 8 -15.24 38.24 25.64
N VAL A 9 -16.31 38.93 26.03
CA VAL A 9 -16.27 40.39 26.24
C VAL A 9 -15.38 40.76 27.42
N LEU A 10 -15.47 40.05 28.55
CA LEU A 10 -14.56 40.24 29.70
C LEU A 10 -13.09 39.97 29.32
N GLY A 11 -12.82 38.93 28.54
CA GLY A 11 -11.48 38.61 28.06
C GLY A 11 -10.91 39.69 27.12
N MET A 12 -11.72 40.19 26.18
CA MET A 12 -11.34 41.29 25.29
C MET A 12 -11.12 42.60 26.06
N VAL A 13 -11.95 42.90 27.04
CA VAL A 13 -11.82 44.09 27.91
C VAL A 13 -10.56 44.00 28.78
N CYS A 14 -10.27 42.83 29.36
CA CYS A 14 -9.02 42.60 30.10
C CYS A 14 -7.79 42.76 29.21
N LEU A 15 -7.81 42.23 27.98
CA LEU A 15 -6.70 42.33 27.04
C LEU A 15 -6.45 43.78 26.58
N ILE A 16 -7.52 44.54 26.30
CA ILE A 16 -7.41 45.94 25.87
C ILE A 16 -6.92 46.84 27.01
N SER A 17 -7.43 46.65 28.24
CA SER A 17 -7.01 47.43 29.40
C SER A 17 -5.53 47.17 29.75
N ASN A 18 -5.07 45.91 29.68
CA ASN A 18 -3.66 45.57 29.90
C ASN A 18 -2.71 46.09 28.81
N ALA A 19 -3.15 46.15 27.55
CA ALA A 19 -2.29 46.57 26.45
C ALA A 19 -2.18 48.10 26.30
N THR A 20 -3.19 48.84 26.78
CA THR A 20 -3.31 50.29 26.51
C THR A 20 -3.30 51.17 27.77
N TYR A 21 -3.33 50.58 28.96
CA TYR A 21 -3.50 51.28 30.25
C TYR A 21 -4.75 52.19 30.32
N ALA A 22 -5.72 51.98 29.44
CA ALA A 22 -6.96 52.76 29.45
C ALA A 22 -7.87 52.30 30.60
N GLN A 23 -8.34 53.25 31.42
CA GLN A 23 -9.52 53.07 32.27
C GLN A 23 -10.76 53.14 31.38
N ILE A 24 -11.67 52.17 31.53
CA ILE A 24 -12.97 52.23 30.88
C ILE A 24 -13.94 52.86 31.88
N GLU A 25 -14.41 54.06 31.55
CA GLU A 25 -15.59 54.65 32.18
C GLU A 25 -16.83 54.13 31.47
N GLN A 26 -17.78 53.59 32.23
CA GLN A 26 -19.09 53.21 31.72
C GLN A 26 -20.04 54.41 31.90
N TYR A 27 -20.55 54.91 30.78
CA TYR A 27 -21.66 55.88 30.78
C TYR A 27 -22.98 55.11 30.99
N SER A 28 -23.92 55.71 31.72
CA SER A 28 -25.32 55.29 31.70
C SER A 28 -25.88 55.40 30.28
N ASP A 29 -26.93 54.64 29.98
CA ASP A 29 -27.58 54.62 28.66
C ASP A 29 -28.17 55.98 28.23
N ASP A 30 -28.18 56.99 29.12
CA ASP A 30 -28.60 58.37 28.84
C ASP A 30 -27.46 59.38 28.62
N GLY A 31 -26.19 58.95 28.69
CA GLY A 31 -25.04 59.76 28.33
C GLY A 31 -24.68 60.89 29.31
N THR A 32 -25.10 60.81 30.58
CA THR A 32 -24.65 61.75 31.61
C THR A 32 -23.63 61.12 32.55
N GLU A 33 -22.59 61.87 32.91
CA GLU A 33 -21.54 61.46 33.87
C GLU A 33 -22.15 61.31 35.27
N SER A 34 -22.75 60.15 35.56
CA SER A 34 -23.06 59.74 36.93
C SER A 34 -22.17 58.58 37.31
N CYS A 35 -21.12 58.88 38.08
CA CYS A 35 -20.41 57.92 38.93
C CYS A 35 -21.44 57.09 39.70
N LEU A 36 -21.49 55.78 39.45
CA LEU A 36 -22.43 54.84 40.09
C LEU A 36 -22.24 54.74 41.62
N ASP A 37 -21.18 55.35 42.17
CA ASP A 37 -20.84 55.34 43.60
C ASP A 37 -20.95 56.72 44.29
N CYS A 38 -21.50 57.73 43.62
CA CYS A 38 -21.53 59.10 44.17
C CYS A 38 -22.90 59.53 44.73
N GLU A 39 -23.90 58.65 44.78
CA GLU A 39 -25.08 58.92 45.61
C GLU A 39 -24.78 58.64 47.08
N GLU A 40 -24.51 59.71 47.83
CA GLU A 40 -24.71 59.73 49.27
C GLU A 40 -26.17 59.30 49.58
N LYS A 41 -26.37 58.05 50.02
CA LYS A 41 -26.96 57.73 51.33
C LYS A 41 -27.21 56.23 51.56
N SER A 42 -26.49 55.74 52.58
CA SER A 42 -26.95 54.81 53.61
C SER A 42 -27.52 53.45 53.18
N SER A 43 -26.65 52.52 52.81
CA SER A 43 -26.68 51.14 53.33
C SER A 43 -25.48 50.37 52.78
N GLU A 44 -24.65 49.86 53.68
CA GLU A 44 -23.69 48.74 53.58
C GLU A 44 -23.62 47.91 52.27
N THR A 45 -23.36 48.53 51.12
CA THR A 45 -23.11 47.81 49.87
C THR A 45 -21.61 47.70 49.63
N SER A 46 -21.12 46.52 50.02
CA SER A 46 -19.91 45.82 49.58
C SER A 46 -19.37 46.26 48.21
N GLY A 47 -18.26 47.01 48.23
CA GLY A 47 -17.46 47.28 47.04
C GLY A 47 -16.93 45.98 46.43
N CYS A 48 -17.19 45.77 45.14
CA CYS A 48 -16.60 44.70 44.35
C CYS A 48 -15.08 44.91 44.24
N LEU A 49 -14.30 44.01 44.86
CA LEU A 49 -12.86 43.89 44.62
C LEU A 49 -12.61 43.35 43.20
N CYS A 50 -12.61 44.24 42.22
CA CYS A 50 -12.17 43.91 40.86
C CYS A 50 -10.65 43.69 40.84
N THR A 51 -10.29 42.55 40.26
CA THR A 51 -8.97 41.93 40.16
C THR A 51 -7.98 42.71 39.28
N GLN A 52 -7.55 43.90 39.69
CA GLN A 52 -6.24 44.43 39.28
C GLN A 52 -5.15 43.64 40.01
N LEU A 53 -3.97 43.47 39.38
CA LEU A 53 -2.79 42.82 39.97
C LEU A 53 -2.64 43.21 41.45
N PHE A 54 -2.82 42.24 42.35
CA PHE A 54 -3.00 42.45 43.79
C PHE A 54 -1.84 43.24 44.41
N HIS A 55 -2.02 44.54 44.65
CA HIS A 55 -1.19 45.27 45.59
C HIS A 55 -1.61 44.89 47.00
N PHE A 56 -0.95 43.89 47.61
CA PHE A 56 -1.16 43.53 49.01
C PHE A 56 -0.99 44.74 49.97
N ASN A 57 -0.19 45.75 49.57
CA ASN A 57 -0.10 47.02 50.27
C ASN A 57 -1.44 47.78 50.36
N ALA A 58 -2.38 47.60 49.44
CA ALA A 58 -3.71 48.21 49.53
C ALA A 58 -4.48 47.71 50.76
N PHE A 59 -4.33 46.45 51.15
CA PHE A 59 -4.93 45.95 52.40
C PHE A 59 -4.25 46.56 53.62
N ASN A 60 -2.92 46.73 53.62
CA ASN A 60 -2.20 47.45 54.69
C ASN A 60 -2.65 48.91 54.81
N LEU A 61 -2.88 49.58 53.68
CA LEU A 61 -3.37 50.97 53.62
C LEU A 61 -4.84 51.11 54.03
N ALA A 62 -5.64 50.05 53.87
CA ALA A 62 -7.06 50.02 54.21
C ALA A 62 -7.33 49.72 55.70
N ILE A 63 -6.36 49.15 56.43
CA ILE A 63 -6.48 48.94 57.88
C ILE A 63 -6.50 50.29 58.59
N PRO A 64 -7.58 50.63 59.32
CA PRO A 64 -7.63 51.87 60.09
C PRO A 64 -6.52 51.90 61.15
N ILE A 65 -5.78 53.00 61.24
CA ILE A 65 -4.69 53.19 62.22
C ILE A 65 -5.24 53.62 63.60
N ASN A 66 -6.55 53.77 63.73
CA ASN A 66 -7.24 54.26 64.92
C ASN A 66 -7.94 53.12 65.70
N ASN A 67 -8.70 53.47 66.73
CA ASN A 67 -9.46 52.55 67.58
C ASN A 67 -10.57 51.75 66.86
N THR A 68 -10.83 52.00 65.57
CA THR A 68 -11.81 51.24 64.76
C THR A 68 -11.21 50.00 64.07
N LYS A 69 -9.90 49.77 64.22
CA LYS A 69 -9.18 48.65 63.60
C LYS A 69 -9.81 47.28 63.88
N GLU A 70 -10.17 47.01 65.14
CA GLU A 70 -10.75 45.71 65.53
C GLU A 70 -12.14 45.51 64.92
N GLU A 71 -12.96 46.55 64.88
CA GLU A 71 -14.30 46.52 64.26
C GLU A 71 -14.21 46.31 62.75
N TRP A 72 -13.25 46.97 62.09
CA TRP A 72 -12.96 46.74 60.67
C TRP A 72 -12.54 45.30 60.39
N LEU A 73 -11.63 44.73 61.19
CA LEU A 73 -11.18 43.34 61.06
C LEU A 73 -12.34 42.35 61.26
N ARG A 74 -13.26 42.62 62.20
CA ARG A 74 -14.49 41.83 62.39
C ARG A 74 -15.41 41.90 61.17
N GLY A 75 -15.50 43.07 60.53
CA GLY A 75 -16.18 43.22 59.24
C GLY A 75 -15.56 42.36 58.14
N GLN A 76 -14.22 42.27 58.07
CA GLN A 76 -13.52 41.43 57.10
C GLN A 76 -13.84 39.95 57.27
N GLU A 77 -14.01 39.46 58.51
CA GLU A 77 -14.43 38.07 58.75
C GLU A 77 -15.80 37.77 58.10
N GLY A 78 -16.76 38.69 58.21
CA GLY A 78 -18.06 38.58 57.55
C GLY A 78 -17.96 38.58 56.02
N LEU A 79 -17.06 39.38 55.46
CA LEU A 79 -16.80 39.41 54.01
C LEU A 79 -16.13 38.11 53.54
N LEU A 80 -15.13 37.61 54.27
CA LEU A 80 -14.48 36.32 54.00
C LEU A 80 -15.49 35.17 54.06
N LYS A 81 -16.39 35.19 55.06
CA LYS A 81 -17.47 34.20 55.20
C LYS A 81 -18.35 34.17 53.95
N THR A 82 -18.74 35.36 53.48
CA THR A 82 -19.57 35.52 52.29
C THR A 82 -18.83 35.07 51.04
N ALA A 83 -17.56 35.44 50.88
CA ALA A 83 -16.71 35.08 49.75
C ALA A 83 -16.46 33.55 49.67
N MET A 84 -16.38 32.87 50.81
CA MET A 84 -16.30 31.40 50.88
C MET A 84 -17.65 30.70 50.57
N SER A 85 -18.70 31.46 50.30
CA SER A 85 -20.09 31.02 50.06
C SER A 85 -20.80 30.51 51.32
N GLY A 86 -20.46 31.02 52.50
CA GLY A 86 -21.13 30.66 53.75
C GLY A 86 -22.52 31.26 53.87
N LEU A 87 -23.46 30.49 54.43
CA LEU A 87 -24.78 31.01 54.78
C LEU A 87 -24.69 31.88 56.05
N PRO A 88 -25.56 32.89 56.23
CA PRO A 88 -25.55 33.74 57.43
C PRO A 88 -25.61 32.95 58.75
N THR A 89 -26.31 31.81 58.76
CA THR A 89 -26.52 30.95 59.93
C THR A 89 -25.38 29.99 60.26
N GLU A 90 -24.41 29.79 59.36
CA GLU A 90 -23.27 28.88 59.61
C GLU A 90 -22.22 29.54 60.50
N SER A 91 -21.48 28.78 61.31
CA SER A 91 -20.33 29.35 62.02
C SER A 91 -19.21 29.67 61.02
N PHE A 92 -18.41 30.71 61.27
CA PHE A 92 -17.28 31.05 60.39
C PHE A 92 -16.32 29.87 60.24
N THR A 93 -16.07 29.15 61.34
CA THR A 93 -15.24 27.94 61.37
C THR A 93 -15.74 26.82 60.45
N ASP A 94 -17.06 26.58 60.41
CA ASP A 94 -17.63 25.55 59.51
C ASP A 94 -17.48 25.97 58.04
N VAL A 95 -17.69 27.26 57.75
CA VAL A 95 -17.50 27.84 56.41
C VAL A 95 -16.05 27.71 55.96
N GLN A 96 -15.08 28.07 56.81
CA GLN A 96 -13.65 27.91 56.53
C GLN A 96 -13.29 26.45 56.24
N ARG A 97 -13.73 25.53 57.08
CA ARG A 97 -13.46 24.10 56.93
C ARG A 97 -14.02 23.56 55.61
N ASN A 98 -15.25 23.92 55.27
CA ASN A 98 -15.87 23.53 53.99
C ASN A 98 -15.14 24.14 52.80
N TYR A 99 -14.69 25.39 52.91
CA TYR A 99 -13.86 26.05 51.90
C TYR A 99 -12.54 25.30 51.69
N PHE A 100 -11.76 25.04 52.74
CA PHE A 100 -10.49 24.30 52.66
C PHE A 100 -10.65 22.92 52.03
N LYS A 101 -11.70 22.18 52.41
CA LYS A 101 -12.04 20.90 51.77
C LYS A 101 -12.26 21.04 50.28
N ARG A 102 -13.10 22.01 49.88
CA ARG A 102 -13.46 22.23 48.49
C ARG A 102 -12.25 22.61 47.63
N VAL A 103 -11.37 23.45 48.15
CA VAL A 103 -10.33 24.10 47.35
C VAL A 103 -8.96 23.40 47.39
N GLU A 104 -8.63 22.68 48.47
CA GLU A 104 -7.30 22.07 48.62
C GLU A 104 -7.36 20.66 49.21
N THR A 105 -7.97 20.50 50.40
CA THR A 105 -7.69 19.32 51.21
C THR A 105 -8.35 18.04 50.71
N ASN A 106 -9.38 18.11 49.88
CA ASN A 106 -9.91 16.94 49.16
C ASN A 106 -8.87 16.36 48.19
N GLN A 107 -8.19 17.21 47.42
CA GLN A 107 -7.16 16.78 46.47
C GLN A 107 -5.90 16.33 47.22
N LEU A 108 -5.47 17.12 48.21
CA LEU A 108 -4.28 16.80 49.01
C LEU A 108 -4.46 15.50 49.80
N ALA A 109 -5.67 15.16 50.23
CA ALA A 109 -5.96 13.88 50.88
C ALA A 109 -5.58 12.67 50.01
N LEU A 110 -5.69 12.76 48.68
CA LEU A 110 -5.26 11.68 47.77
C LEU A 110 -3.74 11.45 47.83
N ASN A 111 -2.97 12.54 47.88
CA ASN A 111 -1.51 12.47 48.03
C ASN A 111 -1.12 11.87 49.39
N TYR A 112 -1.80 12.27 50.46
CA TYR A 112 -1.62 11.69 51.79
C TYR A 112 -1.96 10.20 51.82
N VAL A 113 -3.02 9.74 51.16
CA VAL A 113 -3.36 8.32 51.04
C VAL A 113 -2.23 7.54 50.35
N SER A 114 -1.70 8.04 49.24
CA SER A 114 -0.59 7.38 48.55
C SER A 114 0.65 7.24 49.44
N ARG A 115 1.04 8.33 50.13
CA ARG A 115 2.20 8.33 51.05
C ARG A 115 1.99 7.42 52.25
N LEU A 116 0.81 7.49 52.88
CA LEU A 116 0.44 6.63 54.01
C LEU A 116 0.42 5.16 53.61
N SER A 117 -0.13 4.81 52.44
CA SER A 117 -0.12 3.45 51.93
C SER A 117 1.32 2.93 51.77
N ALA A 118 2.23 3.74 51.21
CA ALA A 118 3.64 3.39 51.10
C ALA A 118 4.32 3.22 52.48
N SER A 119 4.03 4.10 53.45
CA SER A 119 4.54 3.97 54.82
C SER A 119 4.00 2.72 55.52
N ILE A 120 2.72 2.36 55.33
CA ILE A 120 2.13 1.13 55.85
C ILE A 120 2.83 -0.08 55.23
N ALA A 121 3.02 -0.12 53.90
CA ALA A 121 3.71 -1.21 53.23
C ALA A 121 5.15 -1.39 53.79
N SER A 122 5.89 -0.29 53.93
CA SER A 122 7.24 -0.29 54.51
C SER A 122 7.27 -0.83 55.95
N ILE A 123 6.39 -0.35 56.82
CA ILE A 123 6.36 -0.74 58.24
C ILE A 123 5.89 -2.18 58.43
N GLU A 124 4.95 -2.66 57.62
CA GLU A 124 4.54 -4.06 57.62
C GLU A 124 5.57 -4.99 56.97
N ASN A 125 6.66 -4.43 56.42
CA ASN A 125 7.66 -5.11 55.60
C ASN A 125 7.02 -5.86 54.42
N TYR A 126 5.96 -5.29 53.85
CA TYR A 126 5.27 -5.80 52.70
C TYR A 126 5.85 -5.22 51.42
N ASN A 127 6.24 -6.11 50.51
CA ASN A 127 6.73 -5.79 49.19
C ASN A 127 6.08 -6.75 48.19
N GLU A 128 5.16 -6.23 47.38
CA GLU A 128 4.40 -7.05 46.42
C GLU A 128 5.32 -7.75 45.40
N ALA A 129 6.36 -7.08 44.90
CA ALA A 129 7.32 -7.69 43.99
C ALA A 129 8.08 -8.87 44.66
N THR A 130 8.39 -8.75 45.95
CA THR A 130 9.01 -9.84 46.73
C THR A 130 8.02 -10.99 46.95
N LEU A 131 6.74 -10.71 47.21
CA LEU A 131 5.70 -11.74 47.31
C LEU A 131 5.54 -12.50 45.99
N GLN A 132 5.48 -11.79 44.87
CA GLN A 132 5.32 -12.39 43.54
C GLN A 132 6.53 -13.24 43.14
N THR A 133 7.74 -12.69 43.27
CA THR A 133 8.99 -13.40 42.94
C THR A 133 9.19 -14.64 43.83
N SER A 134 8.96 -14.53 45.14
CA SER A 134 9.02 -15.69 46.05
C SER A 134 7.91 -16.71 45.79
N THR A 135 6.71 -16.29 45.39
CA THR A 135 5.64 -17.21 44.99
C THR A 135 5.99 -18.00 43.74
N ALA A 136 6.53 -17.33 42.71
CA ALA A 136 7.02 -17.99 41.50
C ALA A 136 8.19 -18.94 41.82
N ALA A 137 9.15 -18.48 42.64
CA ALA A 137 10.29 -19.27 43.08
C ALA A 137 9.88 -20.55 43.83
N VAL A 138 8.97 -20.45 44.79
CA VAL A 138 8.45 -21.61 45.52
C VAL A 138 7.78 -22.60 44.57
N SER A 139 7.00 -22.10 43.63
CA SER A 139 6.25 -22.94 42.69
C SER A 139 7.18 -23.67 41.74
N ILE A 140 8.18 -22.99 41.15
CA ILE A 140 9.14 -23.63 40.24
C ILE A 140 10.06 -24.63 40.97
N LEU A 141 10.45 -24.34 42.22
CA LEU A 141 11.26 -25.24 43.03
C LEU A 141 10.46 -26.47 43.50
N ASP A 142 9.17 -26.31 43.82
CA ASP A 142 8.27 -27.44 44.13
C ASP A 142 8.12 -28.38 42.93
N ILE A 143 7.88 -27.80 41.75
CA ILE A 143 7.79 -28.49 40.47
C ILE A 143 9.09 -29.27 40.21
N ARG A 144 10.26 -28.61 40.33
CA ARG A 144 11.59 -29.23 40.23
C ARG A 144 11.79 -30.37 41.23
N LYS A 145 11.33 -30.20 42.46
CA LYS A 145 11.40 -31.21 43.52
C LYS A 145 10.55 -32.45 43.19
N ARG A 146 9.36 -32.28 42.60
CA ARG A 146 8.42 -33.36 42.29
C ARG A 146 8.78 -34.18 41.05
N ASN A 147 9.14 -33.53 39.93
CA ASN A 147 9.31 -34.24 38.65
C ASN A 147 10.76 -34.23 38.09
N GLY A 148 11.73 -33.70 38.83
CA GLY A 148 13.16 -33.88 38.53
C GLY A 148 13.73 -32.93 37.47
N ASN A 149 13.38 -33.06 36.20
CA ASN A 149 14.04 -32.32 35.11
C ASN A 149 13.03 -31.53 34.26
N TYR A 150 13.24 -30.21 34.12
CA TYR A 150 12.43 -29.31 33.29
C TYR A 150 13.30 -28.50 32.32
N GLY A 151 14.30 -29.19 31.73
CA GLY A 151 15.19 -28.63 30.74
C GLY A 151 16.12 -27.56 31.32
N ASP A 152 16.14 -26.42 30.65
CA ASP A 152 17.18 -25.40 30.80
C ASP A 152 16.65 -24.10 31.43
N LEU A 153 15.51 -24.17 32.13
CA LEU A 153 15.04 -23.08 32.99
C LEU A 153 16.07 -22.80 34.09
N LYS A 154 16.34 -21.52 34.35
CA LYS A 154 17.34 -21.08 35.33
C LYS A 154 16.70 -20.53 36.60
N PHE A 155 17.26 -20.87 37.75
CA PHE A 155 16.97 -20.23 39.04
C PHE A 155 18.27 -19.68 39.63
N ARG A 156 18.33 -18.38 39.93
CA ARG A 156 19.57 -17.69 40.36
C ARG A 156 20.76 -17.97 39.43
N ASN A 157 20.54 -17.86 38.11
CA ASN A 157 21.53 -18.12 37.04
C ASN A 157 22.10 -19.56 36.96
N ARG A 158 21.50 -20.53 37.65
CA ARG A 158 21.82 -21.96 37.53
C ARG A 158 20.67 -22.69 36.88
N TYR A 159 20.96 -23.62 35.95
CA TYR A 159 19.92 -24.48 35.39
C TYR A 159 19.27 -25.33 36.49
N LEU A 160 17.95 -25.42 36.53
CA LEU A 160 17.21 -26.19 37.53
C LEU A 160 17.65 -27.66 37.55
N LYS A 161 17.94 -28.24 36.38
CA LYS A 161 18.46 -29.62 36.24
C LYS A 161 19.81 -29.84 36.94
N ASP A 162 20.60 -28.78 37.11
CA ASP A 162 21.95 -28.81 37.72
C ASP A 162 21.94 -28.44 39.22
N ILE A 163 20.76 -28.14 39.79
CA ILE A 163 20.61 -27.94 41.24
C ILE A 163 20.35 -29.30 41.88
N THR A 164 21.16 -29.68 42.87
CA THR A 164 20.99 -30.96 43.58
C THR A 164 19.71 -30.95 44.41
N ASP A 165 19.13 -32.13 44.69
CA ASP A 165 17.86 -32.20 45.44
C ASP A 165 17.97 -31.60 46.86
N ASN A 166 19.14 -31.70 47.50
CA ASN A 166 19.42 -31.05 48.79
C ASN A 166 19.42 -29.52 48.67
N GLU A 167 20.04 -28.98 47.62
CA GLU A 167 20.00 -27.54 47.33
C GLU A 167 18.60 -27.07 46.98
N VAL A 168 17.85 -27.81 46.16
CA VAL A 168 16.44 -27.49 45.83
C VAL A 168 15.59 -27.42 47.09
N ASN A 169 15.72 -28.39 48.01
CA ASN A 169 14.99 -28.38 49.28
C ASN A 169 15.37 -27.17 50.17
N SER A 170 16.65 -26.80 50.19
CA SER A 170 17.14 -25.62 50.92
C SER A 170 16.57 -24.34 50.34
N LEU A 171 16.71 -24.12 49.02
CA LEU A 171 16.18 -22.96 48.31
C LEU A 171 14.65 -22.88 48.39
N TYR A 172 13.95 -24.01 48.29
CA TYR A 172 12.50 -24.09 48.45
C TYR A 172 12.09 -23.61 49.83
N SER A 173 12.76 -24.09 50.89
CA SER A 173 12.47 -23.70 52.27
C SER A 173 12.76 -22.22 52.52
N GLU A 174 13.87 -21.71 51.97
CA GLU A 174 14.23 -20.28 52.00
C GLU A 174 13.12 -19.43 51.37
N GLN A 175 12.75 -19.73 50.12
CA GLN A 175 11.75 -18.97 49.37
C GLN A 175 10.34 -19.13 49.96
N LEU A 176 10.02 -20.29 50.53
CA LEU A 176 8.76 -20.53 51.23
C LEU A 176 8.65 -19.66 52.49
N GLY A 177 9.75 -19.50 53.23
CA GLY A 177 9.84 -18.58 54.36
C GLY A 177 9.59 -17.13 53.96
N VAL A 178 10.26 -16.67 52.89
CA VAL A 178 10.05 -15.32 52.34
C VAL A 178 8.60 -15.12 51.90
N ARG A 179 8.04 -16.07 51.13
CA ARG A 179 6.66 -16.02 50.65
C ARG A 179 5.65 -15.95 51.81
N ASN A 180 5.79 -16.81 52.81
CA ASN A 180 4.87 -16.86 53.94
C ASN A 180 4.94 -15.57 54.76
N SER A 181 6.15 -15.05 55.02
CA SER A 181 6.36 -13.75 55.67
C SER A 181 5.69 -12.60 54.90
N GLN A 182 5.83 -12.58 53.57
CA GLN A 182 5.19 -11.58 52.71
C GLN A 182 3.66 -11.73 52.64
N ARG A 183 3.10 -12.96 52.68
CA ARG A 183 1.65 -13.17 52.77
C ARG A 183 1.08 -12.65 54.08
N GLU A 184 1.77 -12.89 55.19
CA GLU A 184 1.41 -12.33 56.49
C GLU A 184 1.49 -10.80 56.48
N ALA A 185 2.56 -10.25 55.90
CA ALA A 185 2.73 -8.81 55.72
C ALA A 185 1.63 -8.20 54.84
N ALA A 186 1.26 -8.85 53.74
CA ALA A 186 0.17 -8.44 52.86
C ALA A 186 -1.18 -8.43 53.59
N ASN A 187 -1.45 -9.42 54.45
CA ASN A 187 -2.65 -9.44 55.29
C ASN A 187 -2.68 -8.25 56.26
N ARG A 188 -1.57 -7.97 56.96
CA ARG A 188 -1.48 -6.82 57.88
C ARG A 188 -1.59 -5.49 57.13
N PHE A 189 -0.91 -5.36 55.99
CA PHE A 189 -1.01 -4.21 55.09
C PHE A 189 -2.46 -4.00 54.64
N GLY A 190 -3.14 -5.06 54.17
CA GLY A 190 -4.53 -4.97 53.71
C GLY A 190 -5.50 -4.49 54.80
N VAL A 191 -5.33 -4.96 56.05
CA VAL A 191 -6.14 -4.49 57.19
C VAL A 191 -5.96 -2.99 57.43
N ARG A 192 -4.72 -2.50 57.40
CA ARG A 192 -4.41 -1.08 57.66
C ARG A 192 -4.80 -0.20 56.48
N ASN A 193 -4.52 -0.66 55.26
CA ASN A 193 -4.82 0.06 54.03
C ASN A 193 -6.34 0.16 53.79
N SER A 194 -7.13 -0.87 54.10
CA SER A 194 -8.59 -0.77 54.00
C SER A 194 -9.18 0.28 54.95
N ARG A 195 -8.59 0.48 56.13
CA ARG A 195 -8.97 1.59 57.02
C ARG A 195 -8.53 2.94 56.48
N LEU A 196 -7.35 3.01 55.87
CA LEU A 196 -6.90 4.24 55.20
C LEU A 196 -7.88 4.63 54.07
N LEU A 197 -8.28 3.67 53.23
CA LEU A 197 -9.26 3.87 52.17
C LEU A 197 -10.64 4.26 52.73
N ARG A 198 -11.05 3.68 53.87
CA ARG A 198 -12.26 4.13 54.57
C ARG A 198 -12.15 5.55 55.11
N MET A 199 -11.01 5.91 55.71
CA MET A 199 -10.76 7.28 56.17
C MET A 199 -10.80 8.28 54.99
N GLN A 200 -10.36 7.85 53.81
CA GLN A 200 -10.49 8.64 52.59
C GLN A 200 -11.97 8.75 52.16
N SER A 201 -12.70 7.63 52.06
CA SER A 201 -14.09 7.61 51.60
C SER A 201 -15.04 8.37 52.52
N ASP A 202 -14.81 8.27 53.83
CA ASP A 202 -15.59 8.95 54.86
C ASP A 202 -15.23 10.46 54.92
N GLY A 203 -14.31 10.92 54.07
CA GLY A 203 -13.81 12.29 54.05
C GLY A 203 -12.98 12.66 55.29
N TYR A 204 -12.64 11.69 56.15
CA TYR A 204 -11.91 11.91 57.41
C TYR A 204 -10.57 12.58 57.16
N ILE A 205 -9.80 12.13 56.16
CA ILE A 205 -8.46 12.70 55.86
C ILE A 205 -8.60 14.17 55.43
N SER A 206 -9.48 14.46 54.48
CA SER A 206 -9.75 15.83 54.03
C SER A 206 -10.20 16.75 55.17
N ASN A 207 -11.06 16.23 56.05
CA ASN A 207 -11.60 16.94 57.21
C ASN A 207 -10.55 17.15 58.30
N PHE A 208 -9.66 16.18 58.51
CA PHE A 208 -8.53 16.29 59.41
C PHE A 208 -7.56 17.39 58.94
N LEU A 209 -7.19 17.37 57.66
CA LEU A 209 -6.31 18.38 57.05
C LEU A 209 -6.94 19.78 57.10
N ALA A 210 -8.22 19.91 56.75
CA ALA A 210 -8.95 21.18 56.86
C ALA A 210 -9.07 21.64 58.32
N GLY A 211 -9.25 20.70 59.24
CA GLY A 211 -9.22 20.96 60.68
C GLY A 211 -7.86 21.50 61.14
N SER A 212 -6.75 21.01 60.58
CA SER A 212 -5.41 21.49 60.88
C SER A 212 -5.21 22.96 60.46
N LEU A 213 -5.69 23.32 59.26
CA LEU A 213 -5.70 24.71 58.78
C LEU A 213 -6.55 25.63 59.67
N VAL A 214 -7.73 25.16 60.11
CA VAL A 214 -8.58 25.90 61.06
C VAL A 214 -7.91 26.06 62.42
N VAL A 215 -7.24 25.02 62.92
CA VAL A 215 -6.51 25.09 64.20
C VAL A 215 -5.38 26.11 64.09
N HIS A 216 -4.66 26.15 62.97
CA HIS A 216 -3.65 27.17 62.71
C HIS A 216 -4.27 28.58 62.72
N TYR A 217 -5.35 28.80 61.94
CA TYR A 217 -6.09 30.07 61.93
C TYR A 217 -6.46 30.55 63.34
N ASN A 218 -6.97 29.65 64.19
CA ASN A 218 -7.38 29.98 65.56
C ASN A 218 -6.23 30.21 66.55
N HIS A 219 -5.00 29.80 66.21
CA HIS A 219 -3.80 30.08 67.02
C HIS A 219 -3.15 31.41 66.68
N LEU A 220 -3.52 32.03 65.57
CA LEU A 220 -3.06 33.35 65.17
C LEU A 220 -3.81 34.44 65.95
N ASP A 221 -3.13 35.55 66.22
CA ASP A 221 -3.81 36.78 66.65
C ASP A 221 -4.81 37.24 65.57
N TYR A 222 -5.81 38.01 65.97
CA TYR A 222 -6.97 38.29 65.10
C TYR A 222 -6.62 38.90 63.74
N GLU A 223 -5.70 39.86 63.69
CA GLU A 223 -5.23 40.45 62.43
C GLU A 223 -4.44 39.45 61.57
N PRO A 224 -3.39 38.76 62.08
CA PRO A 224 -2.73 37.68 61.35
C PRO A 224 -3.67 36.58 60.85
N ALA A 225 -4.71 36.22 61.61
CA ALA A 225 -5.71 35.24 61.18
C ALA A 225 -6.46 35.70 59.92
N ILE A 226 -6.96 36.93 59.91
CA ILE A 226 -7.64 37.53 58.74
C ILE A 226 -6.68 37.62 57.55
N ARG A 227 -5.41 37.99 57.77
CA ARG A 227 -4.37 38.04 56.73
C ARG A 227 -4.07 36.67 56.14
N PHE A 228 -3.93 35.64 56.98
CA PHE A 228 -3.74 34.26 56.55
C PHE A 228 -4.88 33.80 55.65
N MET A 229 -6.14 33.96 56.09
CA MET A 229 -7.30 33.52 55.31
C MET A 229 -7.44 34.27 53.98
N THR A 230 -7.22 35.59 53.99
CA THR A 230 -7.25 36.42 52.78
C THR A 230 -6.18 35.98 51.78
N THR A 231 -4.95 35.78 52.26
CA THR A 231 -3.82 35.30 51.43
C THR A 231 -4.11 33.93 50.86
N TYR A 232 -4.61 33.02 51.69
CA TYR A 232 -4.98 31.67 51.29
C TYR A 232 -6.02 31.68 50.17
N MET A 233 -7.07 32.51 50.29
CA MET A 233 -8.10 32.64 49.25
C MET A 233 -7.52 33.19 47.94
N ILE A 234 -6.63 34.18 48.01
CA ILE A 234 -5.97 34.76 46.84
C ILE A 234 -5.08 33.72 46.16
N ARG A 235 -4.22 33.02 46.91
CA ARG A 235 -3.35 31.96 46.38
C ARG A 235 -4.16 30.90 45.63
N ASN A 236 -5.25 30.46 46.26
CA ASN A 236 -6.13 29.49 45.64
C ASN A 236 -6.82 30.03 44.37
N ALA A 237 -7.25 31.28 44.37
CA ALA A 237 -7.91 31.90 43.22
C ALA A 237 -6.96 32.16 42.04
N THR A 238 -5.68 32.42 42.30
CA THR A 238 -4.69 32.72 41.25
C THR A 238 -3.97 31.48 40.73
N GLY A 239 -3.96 30.38 41.49
CA GLY A 239 -3.25 29.15 41.11
C GLY A 239 -1.72 29.28 41.10
N VAL A 240 -1.17 30.34 41.69
CA VAL A 240 0.27 30.59 41.74
C VAL A 240 0.79 30.09 43.10
N ASP A 241 1.44 28.93 43.10
CA ASP A 241 1.93 28.28 44.32
C ASP A 241 3.03 29.07 45.06
N ASP A 242 3.77 29.92 44.34
CA ASP A 242 4.88 30.74 44.86
C ASP A 242 4.52 32.23 45.05
N ALA A 243 3.25 32.60 44.90
CA ALA A 243 2.85 33.99 44.69
C ALA A 243 3.36 34.98 45.75
N PRO A 244 3.38 34.71 47.06
CA PRO A 244 3.69 35.78 48.00
C PRO A 244 5.17 35.96 48.31
N LYS A 245 6.03 34.95 48.09
CA LYS A 245 7.44 35.00 48.56
C LYS A 245 8.33 35.94 47.75
N ASN A 246 7.96 36.21 46.49
CA ASN A 246 8.73 37.05 45.57
C ASN A 246 7.94 38.25 45.03
N LEU A 247 6.76 38.58 45.60
CA LEU A 247 6.06 39.80 45.23
C LEU A 247 6.77 41.00 45.86
N THR A 248 7.59 41.66 45.06
CA THR A 248 8.09 42.99 45.36
C THR A 248 7.06 44.04 44.95
N ASP A 249 7.01 45.18 45.64
CA ASP A 249 6.31 46.35 45.13
C ASP A 249 6.97 46.86 43.82
N PHE A 250 6.40 47.92 43.22
CA PHE A 250 6.97 48.55 42.01
C PHE A 250 8.41 49.07 42.20
N GLU A 251 8.87 49.20 43.45
CA GLU A 251 10.21 49.68 43.80
C GLU A 251 11.19 48.54 44.11
N GLY A 252 10.76 47.27 44.00
CA GLY A 252 11.60 46.12 44.30
C GLY A 252 11.69 45.77 45.79
N ASN A 253 10.89 46.41 46.65
CA ASN A 253 10.87 46.06 48.07
C ASN A 253 9.96 44.84 48.30
N PRO A 254 10.40 43.83 49.07
CA PRO A 254 9.51 42.74 49.45
C PRO A 254 8.29 43.31 50.17
N LEU A 255 7.09 42.99 49.68
CA LEU A 255 5.86 43.44 50.31
C LEU A 255 5.83 42.89 51.75
N VAL A 256 5.90 43.77 52.75
CA VAL A 256 5.84 43.47 54.20
C VAL A 256 4.42 43.07 54.63
N PHE A 257 3.77 42.25 53.82
CA PHE A 257 2.47 41.68 54.12
C PHE A 257 2.60 40.34 54.87
N PHE A 258 3.79 39.73 54.81
CA PHE A 258 4.07 38.38 55.30
C PHE A 258 5.04 38.43 56.48
N ASN A 259 4.61 37.93 57.62
CA ASN A 259 5.54 37.44 58.63
C ASN A 259 5.76 35.95 58.33
N GLU A 260 7.00 35.46 58.24
CA GLU A 260 7.27 34.04 57.95
C GLU A 260 6.64 33.10 58.98
N ALA A 261 6.36 33.61 60.18
CA ALA A 261 5.63 32.89 61.24
C ALA A 261 4.17 32.55 60.89
N ASP A 262 3.58 33.22 59.89
CA ASP A 262 2.17 33.08 59.50
C ASP A 262 1.98 32.24 58.21
N ASP A 263 3.08 31.75 57.59
CA ASP A 263 3.04 30.89 56.39
C ASP A 263 2.85 29.41 56.82
N TYR A 264 1.60 28.98 56.94
CA TYR A 264 1.26 27.59 57.23
C TYR A 264 0.87 26.83 55.98
N SER A 265 1.70 25.85 55.63
CA SER A 265 1.43 24.90 54.56
C SER A 265 1.26 23.48 55.10
N LEU A 266 0.24 22.78 54.59
CA LEU A 266 0.03 21.35 54.85
C LEU A 266 1.09 20.45 54.19
N THR A 267 1.94 21.00 53.32
CA THR A 267 3.04 20.30 52.64
C THR A 267 4.42 20.69 53.17
N ALA A 268 4.50 21.61 54.15
CA ALA A 268 5.76 21.90 54.82
C ALA A 268 6.22 20.65 55.61
N GLU A 269 7.49 20.26 55.48
CA GLU A 269 8.04 18.98 55.95
C GLU A 269 7.67 18.65 57.41
N GLY A 270 7.76 19.63 58.32
CA GLY A 270 7.40 19.44 59.74
C GLY A 270 5.91 19.16 59.96
N THR A 271 5.05 19.98 59.36
CA THR A 271 3.59 19.86 59.44
C THR A 271 3.10 18.56 58.78
N GLU A 272 3.62 18.27 57.60
CA GLU A 272 3.27 17.07 56.84
C GLU A 272 3.67 15.80 57.59
N SER A 273 4.89 15.75 58.14
CA SER A 273 5.36 14.61 58.94
C SER A 273 4.46 14.36 60.17
N GLN A 274 4.07 15.41 60.89
CA GLN A 274 3.14 15.29 62.03
C GLN A 274 1.75 14.80 61.61
N ASN A 275 1.21 15.34 60.50
CA ASN A 275 -0.07 14.91 59.95
C ASN A 275 -0.03 13.44 59.51
N LEU A 276 1.03 13.03 58.80
CA LEU A 276 1.24 11.64 58.39
C LEU A 276 1.34 10.71 59.61
N GLN A 277 2.10 11.07 60.65
CA GLN A 277 2.19 10.27 61.88
C GLN A 277 0.83 10.11 62.57
N THR A 278 0.05 11.20 62.66
CA THR A 278 -1.27 11.20 63.29
C THR A 278 -2.26 10.32 62.51
N LEU A 279 -2.31 10.48 61.19
CA LEU A 279 -3.17 9.67 60.32
C LEU A 279 -2.73 8.21 60.30
N PHE A 280 -1.41 7.95 60.30
CA PHE A 280 -0.86 6.60 60.37
C PHE A 280 -1.26 5.88 61.66
N ALA A 281 -1.19 6.55 62.82
CA ALA A 281 -1.59 5.98 64.10
C ALA A 281 -3.07 5.53 64.11
N ARG A 282 -3.94 6.22 63.36
CA ARG A 282 -5.36 5.85 63.21
C ARG A 282 -5.58 4.56 62.41
N THR A 283 -4.58 4.10 61.66
CA THR A 283 -4.66 2.82 60.92
C THR A 283 -4.32 1.60 61.78
N GLY A 284 -3.81 1.76 63.02
CA GLY A 284 -3.03 0.75 63.76
C GLY A 284 -3.78 -0.32 64.59
N ALA A 285 -5.11 -0.41 64.59
CA ALA A 285 -5.79 -1.49 65.34
C ALA A 285 -5.53 -2.90 64.73
N SER A 286 -5.40 -3.94 65.54
CA SER A 286 -5.12 -5.31 65.06
C SER A 286 -6.37 -6.07 64.57
N ALA A 287 -7.57 -5.64 64.95
CA ALA A 287 -8.82 -6.35 64.63
C ALA A 287 -9.27 -6.14 63.17
N GLN A 288 -9.64 -7.22 62.48
CA GLN A 288 -10.24 -7.15 61.15
C GLN A 288 -11.47 -6.21 61.16
N PRO A 289 -11.55 -5.17 60.30
CA PRO A 289 -12.74 -4.33 60.23
C PRO A 289 -13.95 -5.18 59.83
N THR A 290 -15.03 -5.12 60.61
CA THR A 290 -16.18 -6.02 60.49
C THR A 290 -17.12 -5.72 59.30
N GLN A 291 -16.87 -4.68 58.47
CA GLN A 291 -17.78 -4.28 57.39
C GLN A 291 -17.12 -3.56 56.20
N VAL A 292 -17.79 -3.76 55.04
CA VAL A 292 -17.76 -3.13 53.69
C VAL A 292 -16.41 -2.60 53.18
N GLY A 293 -15.87 -3.27 52.16
CA GLY A 293 -14.76 -2.78 51.33
C GLY A 293 -13.41 -3.45 51.55
N TYR A 294 -13.21 -4.16 52.67
CA TYR A 294 -12.04 -5.02 52.85
C TYR A 294 -12.30 -6.40 52.25
N SER A 295 -11.62 -6.70 51.15
CA SER A 295 -11.39 -8.07 50.74
C SER A 295 -9.99 -8.45 51.25
N PRO A 296 -9.86 -9.49 52.10
CA PRO A 296 -8.55 -10.06 52.39
C PRO A 296 -7.82 -10.33 51.08
N PRO A 297 -6.49 -10.17 51.03
CA PRO A 297 -5.71 -10.60 49.89
C PRO A 297 -6.05 -12.07 49.60
N VAL A 298 -6.72 -12.30 48.48
CA VAL A 298 -6.98 -13.66 48.01
C VAL A 298 -5.70 -14.07 47.30
N PHE A 299 -4.85 -14.82 47.99
CA PHE A 299 -3.74 -15.49 47.33
C PHE A 299 -4.38 -16.57 46.46
N GLY A 300 -4.46 -16.31 45.15
CA GLY A 300 -5.12 -17.19 44.20
C GLY A 300 -4.62 -18.63 44.30
N ASN A 301 -5.45 -19.56 43.84
CA ASN A 301 -5.05 -20.96 43.71
C ASN A 301 -3.74 -21.02 42.92
N THR A 302 -2.83 -21.89 43.35
CA THR A 302 -1.60 -22.15 42.61
C THR A 302 -1.98 -22.53 41.17
N PRO A 303 -1.44 -21.84 40.14
CA PRO A 303 -1.66 -22.24 38.76
C PRO A 303 -1.24 -23.69 38.53
N SER A 304 -1.72 -24.32 37.45
CA SER A 304 -1.25 -25.66 37.09
C SER A 304 0.27 -25.65 36.87
N ASP A 305 0.95 -26.79 37.06
CA ASP A 305 2.41 -26.88 36.89
C ASP A 305 2.88 -26.32 35.54
N ASP A 306 2.19 -26.67 34.45
CA ASP A 306 2.48 -26.17 33.11
C ASP A 306 2.34 -24.63 33.00
N GLU A 307 1.42 -24.05 33.76
CA GLU A 307 1.19 -22.61 33.79
C GLU A 307 2.26 -21.89 34.60
N VAL A 308 2.72 -22.48 35.70
CA VAL A 308 3.85 -21.97 36.48
C VAL A 308 5.13 -22.01 35.64
N LEU A 309 5.42 -23.14 34.98
CA LEU A 309 6.59 -23.30 34.12
C LEU A 309 6.60 -22.27 32.99
N PHE A 310 5.46 -22.10 32.31
CA PHE A 310 5.32 -21.13 31.24
C PHE A 310 5.54 -19.70 31.73
N ASN A 311 4.83 -19.26 32.76
CA ASN A 311 4.97 -17.90 33.28
C ASN A 311 6.38 -17.65 33.81
N TYR A 312 7.03 -18.64 34.41
CA TYR A 312 8.41 -18.54 34.86
C TYR A 312 9.39 -18.38 33.68
N ALA A 313 9.18 -19.13 32.59
CA ALA A 313 9.97 -19.00 31.37
C ALA A 313 9.82 -17.60 30.75
N ILE A 314 8.59 -17.12 30.56
CA ILE A 314 8.31 -15.81 29.96
C ILE A 314 8.84 -14.65 30.82
N ASN A 315 8.74 -14.73 32.15
CA ASN A 315 9.34 -13.74 33.06
C ASN A 315 10.88 -13.73 33.01
N GLY A 316 11.50 -14.83 32.56
CA GLY A 316 12.95 -14.91 32.39
C GLY A 316 13.45 -14.25 31.11
N PHE A 317 12.56 -13.91 30.17
CA PHE A 317 12.91 -13.16 28.97
C PHE A 317 13.16 -11.70 29.34
N ASP A 318 14.12 -11.04 28.67
CA ASP A 318 14.53 -9.65 28.96
C ASP A 318 13.49 -8.60 28.50
N ASN A 319 12.20 -8.83 28.80
CA ASN A 319 11.09 -8.01 28.34
C ASN A 319 9.86 -8.11 29.24
N ASN A 320 9.73 -7.15 30.16
CA ASN A 320 8.62 -7.08 31.12
C ASN A 320 7.22 -6.92 30.47
N ASN A 321 7.14 -6.60 29.17
CA ASN A 321 5.85 -6.36 28.49
C ASN A 321 5.24 -7.63 27.88
N LEU A 322 5.96 -8.76 27.81
CA LEU A 322 5.47 -9.97 27.15
C LEU A 322 4.25 -10.61 27.84
N LEU A 323 4.16 -10.50 29.17
CA LEU A 323 2.98 -10.95 29.91
C LEU A 323 1.71 -10.17 29.51
N ASN A 324 1.83 -8.85 29.32
CA ASN A 324 0.71 -8.02 28.86
C ASN A 324 0.32 -8.38 27.43
N PHE A 325 1.31 -8.61 26.56
CA PHE A 325 1.08 -9.10 25.20
C PHE A 325 0.29 -10.42 25.21
N PHE A 326 0.71 -11.42 25.99
CA PHE A 326 0.02 -12.70 26.08
C PHE A 326 -1.37 -12.62 26.70
N ASN A 327 -1.60 -11.70 27.64
CA ASN A 327 -2.94 -11.46 28.18
C ASN A 327 -3.89 -10.91 27.12
N SER A 328 -3.38 -10.15 26.15
CA SER A 328 -4.16 -9.67 24.99
C SER A 328 -4.26 -10.68 23.84
N GLN A 329 -3.45 -11.75 23.87
CA GLN A 329 -3.30 -12.73 22.77
C GLN A 329 -3.35 -14.18 23.31
N PRO A 330 -4.51 -14.67 23.77
CA PRO A 330 -4.61 -15.97 24.45
C PRO A 330 -4.26 -17.17 23.57
N ASP A 331 -4.52 -17.10 22.26
CA ASP A 331 -4.18 -18.18 21.33
C ASP A 331 -2.67 -18.28 21.10
N ILE A 332 -2.00 -17.14 20.88
CA ILE A 332 -0.53 -17.10 20.79
C ILE A 332 0.07 -17.61 22.11
N ARG A 333 -0.43 -17.15 23.26
CA ARG A 333 0.00 -17.63 24.58
C ARG A 333 -0.11 -19.16 24.69
N LYS A 334 -1.24 -19.73 24.30
CA LYS A 334 -1.46 -21.17 24.31
C LYS A 334 -0.45 -21.89 23.41
N ARG A 335 -0.21 -21.42 22.18
CA ARG A 335 0.74 -22.06 21.25
C ARG A 335 2.18 -21.97 21.72
N VAL A 336 2.62 -20.83 22.26
CA VAL A 336 3.97 -20.70 22.85
C VAL A 336 4.11 -21.63 24.06
N LYS A 337 3.09 -21.70 24.92
CA LYS A 337 3.06 -22.62 26.07
C LYS A 337 3.17 -24.08 25.64
N ASP A 338 2.35 -24.49 24.67
CA ASP A 338 2.38 -25.84 24.12
C ASP A 338 3.78 -26.14 23.52
N TYR A 339 4.32 -25.21 22.74
CA TYR A 339 5.66 -25.33 22.15
C TYR A 339 6.75 -25.51 23.22
N LEU A 340 6.87 -24.60 24.18
CA LEU A 340 7.87 -24.69 25.25
C LEU A 340 7.68 -25.96 26.10
N GLY A 341 6.44 -26.35 26.37
CA GLY A 341 6.09 -27.58 27.07
C GLY A 341 6.55 -28.84 26.32
N TYR A 342 6.27 -28.94 25.02
CA TYR A 342 6.74 -30.05 24.17
C TYR A 342 8.26 -30.11 24.07
N GLN A 343 8.93 -28.96 24.07
CA GLN A 343 10.39 -28.88 24.08
C GLN A 343 11.00 -29.21 25.43
N GLY A 344 10.19 -29.27 26.49
CA GLY A 344 10.67 -29.41 27.86
C GLY A 344 11.55 -28.23 28.26
N TYR A 345 11.25 -27.03 27.76
CA TYR A 345 11.96 -25.78 28.10
C TYR A 345 13.49 -25.84 27.91
N LYS A 346 13.95 -26.41 26.79
CA LYS A 346 15.38 -26.42 26.43
C LYS A 346 15.88 -25.04 26.00
N GLU A 347 17.16 -24.79 26.16
CA GLU A 347 17.80 -23.48 25.94
C GLU A 347 17.54 -22.95 24.52
N ASN A 348 17.69 -23.80 23.50
CA ASN A 348 17.43 -23.38 22.12
C ASN A 348 15.95 -23.01 21.88
N SER A 349 15.00 -23.71 22.51
CA SER A 349 13.56 -23.37 22.41
C SER A 349 13.19 -22.11 23.17
N LEU A 350 13.85 -21.87 24.31
CA LEU A 350 13.70 -20.65 25.10
C LEU A 350 14.26 -19.45 24.33
N ASN A 351 15.50 -19.55 23.85
CA ASN A 351 16.17 -18.49 23.08
C ASN A 351 15.41 -18.16 21.79
N LEU A 352 14.89 -19.18 21.08
CA LEU A 352 14.07 -19.00 19.89
C LEU A 352 12.76 -18.28 20.21
N SER A 353 12.05 -18.72 21.26
CA SER A 353 10.80 -18.08 21.69
C SER A 353 11.06 -16.63 22.12
N GLU A 354 12.09 -16.40 22.93
CA GLU A 354 12.48 -15.06 23.39
C GLU A 354 12.79 -14.15 22.21
N SER A 355 13.65 -14.58 21.29
CA SER A 355 14.02 -13.79 20.11
C SER A 355 12.81 -13.48 19.23
N LEU A 356 11.91 -14.45 19.04
CA LEU A 356 10.69 -14.27 18.24
C LEU A 356 9.72 -13.31 18.92
N LEU A 357 9.44 -13.51 20.20
CA LEU A 357 8.49 -12.69 20.94
C LEU A 357 9.01 -11.28 21.17
N ASN A 358 10.31 -11.10 21.36
CA ASN A 358 10.94 -9.79 21.41
C ASN A 358 10.85 -9.09 20.05
N ALA A 359 11.10 -9.80 18.94
CA ALA A 359 10.89 -9.25 17.60
C ALA A 359 9.44 -8.82 17.35
N VAL A 360 8.47 -9.65 17.76
CA VAL A 360 7.03 -9.33 17.70
C VAL A 360 6.70 -8.07 18.51
N ASN A 361 7.17 -8.02 19.76
CA ASN A 361 6.80 -6.96 20.70
C ASN A 361 7.52 -5.63 20.42
N ALA A 362 8.78 -5.68 19.99
CA ALA A 362 9.61 -4.50 19.71
C ALA A 362 9.51 -4.02 18.25
N ASP A 363 8.82 -4.76 17.37
CA ASP A 363 8.78 -4.50 15.93
C ASP A 363 10.17 -4.46 15.28
N THR A 364 11.06 -5.32 15.76
CA THR A 364 12.44 -5.44 15.26
C THR A 364 12.59 -6.68 14.38
N PRO A 365 13.52 -6.69 13.41
CA PRO A 365 13.83 -7.89 12.64
C PRO A 365 14.20 -9.07 13.55
N PHE A 366 13.73 -10.27 13.23
CA PHE A 366 14.12 -11.46 13.99
C PHE A 366 15.58 -11.85 13.66
N PRO A 367 16.40 -12.24 14.66
CA PRO A 367 17.81 -12.55 14.47
C PRO A 367 18.02 -13.94 13.85
N HIS A 368 17.62 -14.11 12.59
CA HIS A 368 17.62 -15.38 11.87
C HIS A 368 18.99 -16.07 11.80
N ALA A 369 20.10 -15.31 11.75
CA ALA A 369 21.45 -15.87 11.67
C ALA A 369 21.84 -16.81 12.83
N ASN A 370 21.09 -16.78 13.93
CA ASN A 370 21.28 -17.67 15.08
C ASN A 370 20.55 -19.02 14.94
N TYR A 371 19.73 -19.18 13.92
CA TYR A 371 18.88 -20.35 13.68
C TYR A 371 19.10 -20.85 12.25
N THR A 372 18.85 -22.13 12.01
CA THR A 372 18.85 -22.67 10.64
C THR A 372 17.51 -23.34 10.40
N TYR A 373 17.07 -23.40 9.14
CA TYR A 373 15.81 -24.00 8.71
C TYR A 373 15.97 -25.03 7.56
N ASN A 374 17.21 -25.43 7.22
CA ASN A 374 17.54 -26.42 6.17
C ASN A 374 16.75 -27.74 6.28
N SER A 375 15.98 -28.09 5.27
CA SER A 375 15.26 -29.36 5.22
C SER A 375 16.22 -30.55 5.25
N VAL A 376 15.84 -31.63 5.94
CA VAL A 376 16.60 -32.89 5.95
C VAL A 376 16.29 -33.78 4.74
N THR A 377 15.23 -33.44 4.00
CA THR A 377 14.86 -34.06 2.73
C THR A 377 14.78 -32.98 1.63
N PRO A 378 14.78 -33.36 0.35
CA PRO A 378 14.40 -32.42 -0.72
C PRO A 378 13.08 -31.72 -0.38
N VAL A 379 13.03 -30.42 -0.67
CA VAL A 379 11.85 -29.57 -0.54
C VAL A 379 10.79 -30.07 -1.52
N ASN A 380 9.56 -30.26 -1.07
CA ASN A 380 8.46 -30.57 -1.99
C ASN A 380 7.75 -29.27 -2.36
N PHE A 381 7.42 -29.11 -3.64
CA PHE A 381 6.71 -27.95 -4.19
C PHE A 381 5.28 -28.32 -4.62
N GLN A 382 4.58 -27.40 -5.28
CA GLN A 382 3.26 -27.64 -5.86
C GLN A 382 3.21 -28.94 -6.68
N THR A 383 2.09 -29.65 -6.57
CA THR A 383 1.80 -30.83 -7.38
C THR A 383 0.36 -30.76 -7.89
N ALA A 384 0.00 -31.58 -8.88
CA ALA A 384 -1.37 -31.64 -9.38
C ALA A 384 -2.41 -31.96 -8.29
N SER A 385 -2.01 -32.73 -7.25
CA SER A 385 -2.85 -33.07 -6.10
C SER A 385 -2.82 -32.05 -4.96
N ASN A 386 -1.87 -31.13 -4.97
CA ASN A 386 -1.74 -30.10 -3.95
C ASN A 386 -1.24 -28.81 -4.62
N GLN A 387 -2.18 -28.14 -5.29
CA GLN A 387 -1.89 -26.97 -6.10
C GLN A 387 -1.70 -25.71 -5.25
N ASP A 388 -2.16 -25.68 -4.00
CA ASP A 388 -1.94 -24.52 -3.12
C ASP A 388 -0.67 -24.62 -2.29
N LEU A 389 0.07 -25.74 -2.32
CA LEU A 389 1.35 -25.88 -1.63
C LEU A 389 2.44 -25.05 -2.30
N ALA A 390 2.90 -23.95 -1.72
CA ALA A 390 4.08 -23.26 -2.21
C ALA A 390 5.32 -24.15 -2.05
N PHE A 391 5.62 -24.54 -0.81
CA PHE A 391 6.62 -25.55 -0.51
C PHE A 391 6.43 -26.17 0.87
N ASN A 392 6.98 -27.36 1.10
CA ASN A 392 7.15 -27.90 2.44
C ASN A 392 8.60 -28.24 2.75
N ILE A 393 8.97 -28.04 4.01
CA ILE A 393 10.27 -28.47 4.53
C ILE A 393 10.07 -29.49 5.63
N LYS A 394 10.94 -30.51 5.66
CA LYS A 394 10.95 -31.54 6.70
C LYS A 394 12.19 -31.38 7.55
N ARG A 395 12.04 -31.50 8.86
CA ARG A 395 13.16 -31.48 9.82
C ARG A 395 13.20 -32.76 10.62
N SER A 396 14.39 -33.38 10.70
CA SER A 396 14.62 -34.55 11.54
C SER A 396 14.56 -34.18 13.02
N LEU A 397 13.79 -34.94 13.80
CA LEU A 397 13.68 -34.77 15.25
C LEU A 397 14.79 -35.50 16.04
N THR A 398 15.69 -36.23 15.37
CA THR A 398 16.70 -37.07 16.05
C THR A 398 17.84 -36.27 16.68
N SER A 399 18.12 -35.06 16.20
CA SER A 399 19.12 -34.16 16.78
C SER A 399 18.52 -32.85 17.30
N ASN A 400 17.52 -32.28 16.61
CA ASN A 400 16.96 -30.95 16.91
C ASN A 400 15.45 -31.02 17.13
N ARG A 401 15.01 -31.57 18.26
CA ARG A 401 13.59 -31.50 18.68
C ARG A 401 13.08 -30.07 18.78
N GLU A 402 13.99 -29.11 18.91
CA GLU A 402 13.80 -27.67 19.15
C GLU A 402 12.73 -27.01 18.31
N TYR A 403 12.45 -27.50 17.10
CA TYR A 403 11.47 -26.86 16.23
C TYR A 403 10.07 -27.52 16.29
N TYR A 404 9.90 -28.63 17.01
CA TYR A 404 8.60 -29.29 17.13
C TYR A 404 7.58 -28.39 17.82
N GLY A 405 6.50 -28.03 17.10
CA GLY A 405 5.48 -27.09 17.56
C GLY A 405 5.75 -25.63 17.18
N LEU A 406 6.94 -25.28 16.67
CA LEU A 406 7.26 -23.93 16.19
C LEU A 406 6.28 -23.48 15.12
N ALA A 407 5.94 -24.37 14.18
CA ALA A 407 5.00 -24.05 13.11
C ALA A 407 3.68 -23.51 13.70
N LYS A 408 3.13 -24.14 14.75
CA LYS A 408 1.85 -23.72 15.34
C LYS A 408 1.94 -22.37 16.04
N MET A 409 3.13 -22.06 16.58
CA MET A 409 3.41 -20.73 17.11
C MET A 409 3.42 -19.67 16.00
N LEU A 410 4.06 -19.96 14.86
CA LEU A 410 4.08 -19.06 13.70
C LEU A 410 2.69 -18.88 13.07
N GLU A 411 1.91 -19.96 12.95
CA GLU A 411 0.52 -19.93 12.51
C GLU A 411 -0.33 -19.02 13.40
N ALA A 412 -0.20 -19.12 14.73
CA ALA A 412 -0.96 -18.25 15.63
C ALA A 412 -0.53 -16.77 15.53
N LEU A 413 0.75 -16.50 15.25
CA LEU A 413 1.22 -15.13 14.99
C LEU A 413 0.63 -14.59 13.68
N ASP A 414 0.59 -15.40 12.63
CA ASP A 414 0.01 -15.08 11.32
C ASP A 414 -1.51 -14.85 11.40
N GLN A 415 -2.25 -15.77 12.04
CA GLN A 415 -3.71 -15.67 12.23
C GLN A 415 -4.13 -14.47 13.09
N ALA A 416 -3.33 -14.11 14.09
CA ALA A 416 -3.57 -12.93 14.90
C ALA A 416 -3.23 -11.63 14.14
N ASN A 417 -2.73 -11.72 12.90
CA ASN A 417 -2.26 -10.63 12.07
C ASN A 417 -1.25 -9.74 12.81
N VAL A 418 -0.42 -10.35 13.65
CA VAL A 418 0.55 -9.62 14.46
C VAL A 418 1.81 -9.46 13.63
N LYS A 419 2.03 -8.23 13.14
CA LYS A 419 3.22 -7.81 12.40
C LYS A 419 3.50 -8.68 11.16
N PRO A 420 2.73 -8.53 10.07
CA PRO A 420 2.91 -9.28 8.82
C PRO A 420 4.35 -9.29 8.31
N ASN A 421 5.07 -8.17 8.41
CA ASN A 421 6.49 -8.08 8.05
C ASN A 421 7.37 -9.13 8.74
N LEU A 422 7.12 -9.44 10.01
CA LEU A 422 7.90 -10.44 10.74
C LEU A 422 7.61 -11.85 10.23
N VAL A 423 6.34 -12.18 10.00
CA VAL A 423 5.92 -13.48 9.45
C VAL A 423 6.51 -13.68 8.06
N GLY A 424 6.40 -12.66 7.20
CA GLY A 424 6.97 -12.68 5.87
C GLY A 424 8.49 -12.78 5.85
N GLN A 425 9.17 -12.08 6.76
CA GLN A 425 10.62 -12.25 6.96
C GLN A 425 10.93 -13.71 7.31
N PHE A 426 10.20 -14.31 8.24
CA PHE A 426 10.42 -15.70 8.64
C PHE A 426 10.25 -16.68 7.47
N ILE A 427 9.23 -16.46 6.65
CA ILE A 427 8.97 -17.26 5.44
C ILE A 427 10.12 -17.12 4.43
N GLN A 428 10.61 -15.88 4.18
CA GLN A 428 11.72 -15.65 3.26
C GLN A 428 13.01 -16.33 3.71
N GLU A 429 13.31 -16.29 4.99
CA GLU A 429 14.53 -16.88 5.55
C GLU A 429 14.46 -18.41 5.54
N MET A 430 13.29 -18.99 5.88
CA MET A 430 13.05 -20.43 5.69
C MET A 430 13.24 -20.86 4.24
N ALA A 431 12.77 -20.07 3.28
CA ALA A 431 12.92 -20.35 1.87
C ALA A 431 14.39 -20.24 1.43
N SER A 432 15.11 -19.21 1.89
CA SER A 432 16.53 -18.94 1.61
C SER A 432 17.43 -20.10 2.07
N ASP A 433 17.23 -20.58 3.30
CA ASP A 433 17.91 -21.76 3.87
C ASP A 433 17.68 -23.05 3.07
N ASN A 434 16.68 -23.04 2.19
CA ASN A 434 16.30 -24.15 1.33
C ASN A 434 16.50 -23.85 -0.16
N GLY A 435 17.33 -22.84 -0.48
CA GLY A 435 17.75 -22.52 -1.85
C GLY A 435 16.70 -21.77 -2.69
N ILE A 436 15.68 -21.18 -2.06
CA ILE A 436 14.62 -20.42 -2.71
C ILE A 436 14.83 -18.94 -2.39
N ASN A 437 15.28 -18.16 -3.37
CA ASN A 437 15.49 -16.72 -3.19
C ASN A 437 14.20 -15.94 -3.49
N MET A 438 13.59 -15.37 -2.45
CA MET A 438 12.48 -14.42 -2.56
C MET A 438 12.89 -12.96 -2.32
N GLN A 439 14.11 -12.73 -1.81
CA GLN A 439 14.61 -11.39 -1.48
C GLN A 439 14.76 -10.56 -2.75
N GLY A 440 14.21 -9.35 -2.72
CA GLY A 440 14.21 -8.43 -3.87
C GLY A 440 13.13 -8.73 -4.93
N VAL A 441 12.44 -9.88 -4.83
CA VAL A 441 11.26 -10.20 -5.66
C VAL A 441 9.98 -9.86 -4.90
N LEU A 442 9.92 -10.21 -3.62
CA LEU A 442 8.82 -9.91 -2.72
C LEU A 442 9.35 -9.12 -1.50
N SER A 443 8.60 -8.12 -1.05
CA SER A 443 8.79 -7.58 0.31
C SER A 443 8.29 -8.57 1.36
N TYR A 444 8.64 -8.33 2.63
CA TYR A 444 8.16 -9.17 3.72
C TYR A 444 6.64 -9.10 3.86
N GLU A 445 6.04 -7.90 3.76
CA GLU A 445 4.59 -7.73 3.80
C GLU A 445 3.89 -8.53 2.68
N GLU A 446 4.40 -8.42 1.44
CA GLU A 446 3.89 -9.17 0.29
C GLU A 446 4.05 -10.68 0.46
N THR A 447 5.12 -11.13 1.11
CA THR A 447 5.32 -12.55 1.41
C THR A 447 4.29 -13.05 2.41
N ALA A 448 4.05 -12.30 3.49
CA ALA A 448 3.01 -12.63 4.46
C ALA A 448 1.61 -12.52 3.87
N LEU A 449 1.40 -11.65 2.88
CA LEU A 449 0.14 -11.55 2.15
C LEU A 449 -0.09 -12.75 1.22
N LEU A 450 0.96 -13.33 0.65
CA LEU A 450 0.86 -14.43 -0.31
C LEU A 450 0.75 -15.81 0.32
N PHE A 451 1.35 -16.01 1.48
CA PHE A 451 1.53 -17.33 2.06
C PHE A 451 0.94 -17.46 3.47
N ASP A 452 0.47 -18.66 3.77
CA ASP A 452 -0.02 -19.11 5.07
C ASP A 452 0.80 -20.31 5.53
N PHE A 453 1.08 -20.38 6.83
CA PHE A 453 1.54 -21.63 7.44
C PHE A 453 0.36 -22.60 7.55
N LEU A 454 0.35 -23.68 6.76
CA LEU A 454 -0.59 -24.79 6.95
C LEU A 454 0.06 -25.85 7.83
N ILE A 455 -0.64 -26.28 8.87
CA ILE A 455 -0.13 -27.37 9.72
C ILE A 455 -1.20 -28.42 9.84
N GLU A 456 -0.92 -29.56 9.24
CA GLU A 456 -1.71 -30.75 9.46
C GLU A 456 -1.61 -31.15 10.95
N GLU A 457 -2.75 -31.34 11.61
CA GLU A 457 -2.83 -31.73 13.04
C GLU A 457 -2.24 -33.11 13.35
N GLN A 458 -1.53 -33.75 12.42
CA GLN A 458 -1.03 -35.10 12.58
C GLN A 458 0.17 -35.14 13.54
N TYR A 459 -0.13 -35.15 14.84
CA TYR A 459 0.81 -35.34 15.95
C TYR A 459 1.47 -36.74 15.98
N PHE A 460 1.20 -37.62 15.02
CA PHE A 460 1.33 -39.07 15.23
C PHE A 460 2.69 -39.69 14.86
N THR A 461 3.59 -38.98 14.18
CA THR A 461 4.93 -39.52 13.89
C THR A 461 6.02 -38.66 14.52
N LEU A 462 6.49 -39.05 15.71
CA LEU A 462 7.57 -38.46 16.51
C LEU A 462 8.95 -38.34 15.81
N ARG A 463 9.03 -38.51 14.49
CA ARG A 463 10.30 -38.56 13.74
C ARG A 463 10.60 -37.31 12.90
N GLU A 464 9.58 -36.63 12.38
CA GLU A 464 9.77 -35.50 11.46
C GLU A 464 8.80 -34.35 11.80
N ALA A 465 9.30 -33.12 11.87
CA ALA A 465 8.46 -31.92 11.84
C ALA A 465 8.36 -31.44 10.39
N THR A 466 7.14 -31.29 9.87
CA THR A 466 6.90 -30.77 8.51
C THR A 466 6.26 -29.39 8.63
N TYR A 467 6.82 -28.41 7.91
CA TYR A 467 6.28 -27.06 7.79
C TYR A 467 5.71 -26.96 6.39
N TRP A 468 4.39 -26.82 6.26
CA TRP A 468 3.76 -26.58 4.97
C TRP A 468 3.53 -25.08 4.85
N LEU A 469 4.05 -24.52 3.77
CA LEU A 469 3.74 -23.17 3.38
C LEU A 469 2.81 -23.24 2.17
N ASN A 470 1.58 -22.80 2.35
CA ASN A 470 0.61 -22.75 1.28
C ASN A 470 0.46 -21.31 0.79
N PHE A 471 0.00 -21.16 -0.44
CA PHE A 471 -0.60 -19.91 -0.90
C PHE A 471 -1.88 -19.62 -0.11
N LYS A 472 -2.13 -18.35 0.22
CA LYS A 472 -3.39 -17.92 0.82
C LYS A 472 -4.56 -18.20 -0.14
N GLY A 473 -5.67 -18.72 0.39
CA GLY A 473 -6.86 -19.00 -0.42
C GLY A 473 -6.61 -20.06 -1.51
N ASN A 474 -6.91 -19.71 -2.77
CA ASN A 474 -6.75 -20.58 -3.95
C ASN A 474 -5.72 -20.04 -4.96
N ILE A 475 -4.84 -19.12 -4.53
CA ILE A 475 -3.89 -18.44 -5.43
C ILE A 475 -2.99 -19.46 -6.14
N GLY A 476 -2.50 -20.47 -5.42
CA GLY A 476 -1.64 -21.51 -5.97
C GLY A 476 -2.34 -22.31 -7.07
N SER A 477 -3.59 -22.68 -6.85
CA SER A 477 -4.45 -23.35 -7.84
C SER A 477 -4.69 -22.50 -9.09
N VAL A 478 -4.92 -21.19 -8.93
CA VAL A 478 -5.09 -20.26 -10.08
C VAL A 478 -3.80 -20.13 -10.88
N LEU A 479 -2.65 -20.02 -10.22
CA LEU A 479 -1.33 -20.00 -10.88
C LEU A 479 -1.09 -21.31 -11.63
N TRP A 480 -1.36 -22.45 -11.00
CA TRP A 480 -1.19 -23.78 -11.60
C TRP A 480 -2.03 -23.95 -12.87
N ALA A 481 -3.29 -23.50 -12.85
CA ALA A 481 -4.17 -23.52 -14.02
C ALA A 481 -3.65 -22.68 -15.20
N ASN A 482 -2.78 -21.70 -14.94
CA ASN A 482 -2.11 -20.87 -15.94
C ASN A 482 -0.69 -21.37 -16.29
N GLY A 483 -0.32 -22.60 -15.88
CA GLY A 483 0.99 -23.19 -16.15
C GLY A 483 2.13 -22.55 -15.35
N LEU A 484 1.81 -21.83 -14.27
CA LEU A 484 2.77 -21.18 -13.39
C LEU A 484 2.91 -21.99 -12.10
N SER A 485 4.13 -22.16 -11.59
CA SER A 485 4.35 -22.87 -10.35
C SER A 485 5.45 -22.27 -9.48
N PHE A 486 5.37 -22.48 -8.17
CA PHE A 486 6.43 -22.10 -7.24
C PHE A 486 7.60 -23.11 -7.29
N PRO A 487 8.88 -22.68 -7.25
CA PRO A 487 9.36 -21.30 -7.14
C PRO A 487 9.56 -20.59 -8.51
N SER A 488 9.32 -21.28 -9.64
CA SER A 488 9.61 -20.74 -10.98
C SER A 488 8.89 -19.42 -11.28
N MET A 489 7.70 -19.21 -10.71
CA MET A 489 6.95 -17.97 -10.83
C MET A 489 7.71 -16.74 -10.33
N LEU A 490 8.65 -16.90 -9.39
CA LEU A 490 9.44 -15.78 -8.84
C LEU A 490 10.35 -15.14 -9.90
N GLN A 491 10.63 -15.85 -10.99
CA GLN A 491 11.41 -15.35 -12.13
C GLN A 491 10.54 -14.71 -13.22
N ILE A 492 9.22 -14.76 -13.07
CA ILE A 492 8.24 -14.31 -14.07
C ILE A 492 7.49 -13.10 -13.46
N PRO A 493 7.86 -11.85 -13.82
CA PRO A 493 7.32 -10.68 -13.13
C PRO A 493 5.78 -10.59 -13.14
N TYR A 494 5.12 -10.95 -14.25
CA TYR A 494 3.66 -10.96 -14.31
C TYR A 494 3.01 -12.03 -13.43
N ALA A 495 3.72 -13.13 -13.13
CA ALA A 495 3.23 -14.17 -12.23
C ALA A 495 3.25 -13.67 -10.78
N VAL A 496 4.31 -12.95 -10.39
CA VAL A 496 4.42 -12.28 -9.08
C VAL A 496 3.35 -11.21 -8.93
N GLU A 497 3.21 -10.33 -9.92
CA GLU A 497 2.17 -9.29 -9.94
C GLU A 497 0.77 -9.89 -9.81
N GLY A 498 0.49 -10.95 -10.59
CA GLY A 498 -0.80 -11.62 -10.56
C GLY A 498 -1.09 -12.32 -9.24
N ALA A 499 -0.10 -12.99 -8.65
CA ALA A 499 -0.25 -13.60 -7.33
C ALA A 499 -0.59 -12.55 -6.27
N LEU A 500 0.09 -11.39 -6.29
CA LEU A 500 -0.16 -10.29 -5.35
C LEU A 500 -1.52 -9.63 -5.55
N ALA A 501 -1.94 -9.43 -6.80
CA ALA A 501 -3.28 -8.93 -7.12
C ALA A 501 -4.35 -9.88 -6.54
N LEU A 502 -4.21 -11.19 -6.78
CA LEU A 502 -5.12 -12.19 -6.22
C LEU A 502 -5.12 -12.19 -4.69
N ALA A 503 -3.96 -12.00 -4.05
CA ALA A 503 -3.84 -11.92 -2.59
C ALA A 503 -4.53 -10.68 -2.00
N ARG A 504 -4.63 -9.59 -2.76
CA ARG A 504 -5.43 -8.39 -2.42
C ARG A 504 -6.92 -8.53 -2.76
N GLY A 505 -7.34 -9.67 -3.31
CA GLY A 505 -8.71 -9.91 -3.76
C GLY A 505 -9.06 -9.25 -5.09
N GLU A 506 -8.06 -8.85 -5.87
CA GLU A 506 -8.23 -8.26 -7.21
C GLU A 506 -8.34 -9.36 -8.27
N THR A 507 -8.96 -9.05 -9.42
CA THR A 507 -8.95 -9.93 -10.60
C THR A 507 -7.69 -9.73 -11.42
N PHE A 508 -7.15 -10.79 -12.01
CA PHE A 508 -5.95 -10.71 -12.84
C PHE A 508 -6.05 -11.61 -14.08
N ASP A 509 -5.78 -11.06 -15.27
CA ASP A 509 -5.73 -11.80 -16.52
C ASP A 509 -4.28 -12.14 -16.87
N PHE A 510 -3.84 -13.35 -16.49
CA PHE A 510 -2.48 -13.83 -16.75
C PHE A 510 -2.15 -13.92 -18.24
N ALA A 511 -3.12 -14.27 -19.09
CA ALA A 511 -2.89 -14.42 -20.52
C ALA A 511 -2.63 -13.06 -21.17
N PHE A 512 -3.48 -12.07 -20.88
CA PHE A 512 -3.27 -10.70 -21.34
C PHE A 512 -1.97 -10.11 -20.77
N ARG A 513 -1.71 -10.30 -19.47
CA ARG A 513 -0.50 -9.77 -18.85
C ARG A 513 0.77 -10.35 -19.45
N LYS A 514 0.78 -11.64 -19.76
CA LYS A 514 1.89 -12.27 -20.48
C LYS A 514 2.15 -11.58 -21.82
N LYS A 515 1.10 -11.31 -22.62
CA LYS A 515 1.24 -10.56 -23.90
C LYS A 515 1.90 -9.20 -23.70
N VAL A 516 1.47 -8.45 -22.68
CA VAL A 516 2.06 -7.13 -22.34
C VAL A 516 3.56 -7.25 -22.05
N TYR A 517 3.97 -8.23 -21.25
CA TYR A 517 5.38 -8.44 -20.91
C TYR A 517 6.22 -8.90 -22.11
N ASP A 518 5.69 -9.81 -22.93
CA ASP A 518 6.36 -10.28 -24.15
C ASP A 518 6.59 -9.10 -25.13
N ILE A 519 5.59 -8.23 -25.34
CA ILE A 519 5.73 -7.00 -26.13
C ILE A 519 6.75 -6.06 -25.50
N ALA A 520 6.63 -5.79 -24.20
CA ALA A 520 7.50 -4.85 -23.50
C ALA A 520 8.98 -5.27 -23.57
N GLN A 521 9.25 -6.58 -23.44
CA GLN A 521 10.59 -7.13 -23.61
C GLN A 521 11.07 -6.97 -25.06
N ALA A 522 10.26 -7.35 -26.04
CA ALA A 522 10.63 -7.27 -27.46
C ALA A 522 10.92 -5.82 -27.92
N LEU A 523 10.12 -4.87 -27.43
CA LEU A 523 10.25 -3.44 -27.76
C LEU A 523 11.20 -2.67 -26.82
N THR A 524 11.78 -3.34 -25.80
CA THR A 524 12.62 -2.71 -24.76
C THR A 524 11.94 -1.52 -24.07
N LEU A 525 10.67 -1.70 -23.69
CA LEU A 525 9.86 -0.66 -23.06
C LEU A 525 10.24 -0.45 -21.59
N ASN A 526 10.16 0.80 -21.14
CA ASN A 526 10.24 1.11 -19.72
C ASN A 526 8.89 0.85 -19.01
N PRO A 527 8.83 0.86 -17.66
CA PRO A 527 7.59 0.57 -16.92
C PRO A 527 6.40 1.50 -17.25
N ALA A 528 6.65 2.77 -17.60
CA ALA A 528 5.58 3.69 -17.97
C ALA A 528 4.97 3.31 -19.33
N GLN A 529 5.81 2.94 -20.31
CA GLN A 529 5.38 2.46 -21.62
C GLN A 529 4.73 1.08 -21.55
N GLN A 530 5.18 0.22 -20.63
CA GLN A 530 4.48 -1.03 -20.35
C GLN A 530 3.07 -0.72 -19.81
N ASN A 531 2.92 0.25 -18.91
CA ASN A 531 1.62 0.67 -18.39
C ASN A 531 0.68 1.21 -19.48
N GLU A 532 1.21 1.87 -20.51
CA GLU A 532 0.45 2.26 -21.69
C GLU A 532 -0.21 1.05 -22.37
N LEU A 533 0.52 -0.07 -22.56
CA LEU A 533 -0.04 -1.30 -23.14
C LEU A 533 -1.20 -1.86 -22.30
N ILE A 534 -1.09 -1.83 -20.98
CA ILE A 534 -2.15 -2.29 -20.06
C ILE A 534 -3.46 -1.54 -20.31
N ASN A 535 -3.35 -0.23 -20.58
CA ASN A 535 -4.49 0.66 -20.74
C ASN A 535 -5.12 0.60 -22.13
N MET A 536 -4.55 -0.16 -23.07
CA MET A 536 -5.07 -0.39 -24.42
C MET A 536 -5.12 -1.90 -24.74
N PRO A 537 -5.99 -2.67 -24.05
CA PRO A 537 -5.97 -4.12 -24.13
C PRO A 537 -6.30 -4.67 -25.53
N THR A 538 -7.18 -3.99 -26.27
CA THR A 538 -7.54 -4.36 -27.64
C THR A 538 -6.36 -4.19 -28.59
N GLU A 539 -5.75 -3.02 -28.58
CA GLU A 539 -4.61 -2.64 -29.42
C GLU A 539 -3.37 -3.48 -29.09
N THR A 540 -3.13 -3.73 -27.80
CA THR A 540 -2.07 -4.62 -27.34
C THR A 540 -2.27 -6.05 -27.84
N GLY A 541 -3.51 -6.54 -27.87
CA GLY A 541 -3.86 -7.82 -28.48
C GLY A 541 -3.46 -7.87 -29.96
N LEU A 542 -3.84 -6.84 -30.73
CA LEU A 542 -3.51 -6.73 -32.15
C LEU A 542 -2.00 -6.66 -32.41
N ILE A 543 -1.26 -5.86 -31.62
CA ILE A 543 0.20 -5.77 -31.70
C ILE A 543 0.85 -7.12 -31.42
N PHE A 544 0.40 -7.82 -30.37
CA PHE A 544 0.94 -9.13 -30.02
C PHE A 544 0.70 -10.15 -31.13
N ASP A 545 -0.54 -10.24 -31.63
CA ASP A 545 -0.91 -11.23 -32.64
C ASP A 545 -0.12 -10.97 -33.95
N TYR A 546 0.12 -9.70 -34.31
CA TYR A 546 1.03 -9.32 -35.40
C TYR A 546 2.48 -9.77 -35.15
N LEU A 547 3.03 -9.50 -33.96
CA LEU A 547 4.40 -9.89 -33.61
C LEU A 547 4.58 -11.41 -33.62
N ASP A 548 3.62 -12.15 -33.07
CA ASP A 548 3.62 -13.62 -33.01
C ASP A 548 3.56 -14.22 -34.42
N ALA A 549 2.64 -13.75 -35.27
CA ALA A 549 2.55 -14.17 -36.67
C ALA A 549 3.84 -13.91 -37.47
N ASN A 550 4.61 -12.88 -37.09
CA ASN A 550 5.87 -12.50 -37.72
C ASN A 550 7.12 -12.99 -36.96
N ASN A 551 6.95 -13.95 -36.04
CA ASN A 551 8.00 -14.57 -35.23
C ASN A 551 8.93 -13.57 -34.53
N PHE A 552 8.39 -12.41 -34.12
CA PHE A 552 9.15 -11.34 -33.47
C PHE A 552 10.42 -10.93 -34.26
N SER A 553 10.34 -10.92 -35.59
CA SER A 553 11.45 -10.45 -36.44
C SER A 553 11.80 -8.98 -36.18
N ALA A 554 13.04 -8.58 -36.45
CA ALA A 554 13.49 -7.20 -36.23
C ALA A 554 12.61 -6.15 -36.95
N ASN A 555 12.13 -6.46 -38.16
CA ASN A 555 11.23 -5.59 -38.91
C ASN A 555 9.85 -5.48 -38.24
N SER A 556 9.29 -6.61 -37.78
CA SER A 556 8.01 -6.61 -37.08
C SER A 556 8.08 -5.88 -35.73
N ILE A 557 9.20 -5.95 -35.02
CA ILE A 557 9.46 -5.21 -33.79
C ILE A 557 9.49 -3.70 -34.07
N ALA A 558 10.18 -3.26 -35.12
CA ALA A 558 10.23 -1.86 -35.50
C ALA A 558 8.83 -1.31 -35.84
N PHE A 559 8.08 -2.04 -36.67
CA PHE A 559 6.72 -1.66 -37.04
C PHE A 559 5.75 -1.68 -35.85
N ALA A 560 5.81 -2.70 -34.99
CA ALA A 560 4.99 -2.78 -33.79
C ALA A 560 5.21 -1.59 -32.84
N ASN A 561 6.44 -1.05 -32.77
CA ASN A 561 6.70 0.15 -31.98
C ASN A 561 6.07 1.41 -32.59
N GLU A 562 6.10 1.55 -33.92
CA GLU A 562 5.41 2.64 -34.62
C GLU A 562 3.89 2.52 -34.45
N ALA A 563 3.34 1.31 -34.60
CA ALA A 563 1.92 1.01 -34.36
C ALA A 563 1.50 1.41 -32.93
N ARG A 564 2.30 1.04 -31.93
CA ARG A 564 2.07 1.43 -30.53
C ARG A 564 2.00 2.94 -30.34
N ILE A 565 2.91 3.70 -30.97
CA ILE A 565 2.93 5.17 -30.90
C ILE A 565 1.70 5.77 -31.57
N ALA A 566 1.31 5.25 -32.75
CA ALA A 566 0.13 5.68 -33.47
C ALA A 566 -1.17 5.42 -32.68
N TYR A 567 -1.32 4.24 -32.08
CA TYR A 567 -2.47 3.95 -31.21
C TYR A 567 -2.57 4.91 -30.01
N LEU A 568 -1.43 5.27 -29.40
CA LEU A 568 -1.40 6.25 -28.31
C LEU A 568 -1.79 7.67 -28.77
N ALA A 569 -1.57 7.99 -30.05
CA ALA A 569 -2.03 9.23 -30.67
C ALA A 569 -3.51 9.17 -31.10
N GLY A 570 -4.19 8.02 -30.94
CA GLY A 570 -5.54 7.79 -31.44
C GLY A 570 -5.61 7.64 -32.96
N GLU A 571 -4.49 7.33 -33.60
CA GLU A 571 -4.40 7.10 -35.04
C GLU A 571 -4.81 5.66 -35.39
N PHE A 572 -5.33 5.48 -36.60
CA PHE A 572 -5.65 4.16 -37.14
C PHE A 572 -4.38 3.49 -37.66
N VAL A 573 -4.12 2.26 -37.22
CA VAL A 573 -3.03 1.43 -37.71
C VAL A 573 -3.62 0.22 -38.41
N ASP A 574 -3.32 0.07 -39.70
CA ASP A 574 -3.63 -1.11 -40.45
C ASP A 574 -2.46 -2.09 -40.36
N LEU A 575 -2.60 -3.12 -39.52
CA LEU A 575 -1.58 -4.18 -39.37
C LEU A 575 -1.61 -5.19 -40.53
N ASP A 576 -2.56 -5.07 -41.48
CA ASP A 576 -2.83 -6.02 -42.56
C ASP A 576 -2.38 -5.53 -43.97
N LEU A 577 -1.88 -4.29 -44.12
CA LEU A 577 -1.49 -3.72 -45.43
C LEU A 577 -0.07 -4.12 -45.89
N GLN A 578 -0.01 -4.94 -46.95
CA GLN A 578 1.22 -5.45 -47.57
C GLN A 578 1.60 -4.76 -48.91
N ILE A 579 0.79 -3.84 -49.44
CA ILE A 579 1.13 -3.02 -50.63
C ILE A 579 1.64 -1.62 -50.21
N VAL A 580 2.92 -1.37 -50.42
CA VAL A 580 3.58 -0.07 -50.21
C VAL A 580 3.68 0.69 -51.53
N SER A 581 2.95 1.80 -51.66
CA SER A 581 2.84 2.61 -52.89
C SER A 581 3.28 4.07 -52.73
N ASP A 582 3.82 4.44 -51.57
CA ASP A 582 4.31 5.78 -51.24
C ASP A 582 5.37 6.33 -52.22
N GLY A 583 6.17 5.44 -52.82
CA GLY A 583 7.19 5.76 -53.80
C GLY A 583 6.68 6.01 -55.23
N LEU A 584 5.37 5.92 -55.50
CA LEU A 584 4.80 6.35 -56.77
C LEU A 584 4.65 7.87 -56.84
N THR A 585 4.84 8.45 -58.03
CA THR A 585 4.72 9.90 -58.24
C THR A 585 3.94 10.25 -59.50
N GLY A 586 3.42 11.48 -59.53
CA GLY A 586 2.77 12.08 -60.69
C GLY A 586 1.65 11.21 -61.28
N LYS A 587 1.66 11.07 -62.61
CA LYS A 587 0.63 10.32 -63.34
C LYS A 587 0.60 8.82 -62.97
N ALA A 588 1.72 8.21 -62.61
CA ALA A 588 1.75 6.80 -62.22
C ALA A 588 1.01 6.57 -60.89
N LYS A 589 1.23 7.45 -59.90
CA LYS A 589 0.51 7.44 -58.62
C LYS A 589 -0.99 7.58 -58.82
N CYS A 590 -1.40 8.62 -59.54
CA CYS A 590 -2.81 8.90 -59.80
C CYS A 590 -3.54 7.72 -60.49
N LEU A 591 -2.92 7.10 -61.50
CA LEU A 591 -3.53 5.95 -62.18
C LEU A 591 -3.56 4.70 -61.31
N HIS A 592 -2.56 4.49 -60.46
CA HIS A 592 -2.53 3.40 -59.48
C HIS A 592 -3.68 3.53 -58.47
N GLU A 593 -3.86 4.71 -57.89
CA GLU A 593 -4.95 5.00 -56.94
C GLU A 593 -6.32 4.74 -57.59
N PHE A 594 -6.54 5.22 -58.82
CA PHE A 594 -7.80 4.93 -59.53
C PHE A 594 -7.97 3.46 -59.89
N LEU A 595 -6.90 2.70 -60.15
CA LEU A 595 -7.01 1.26 -60.37
C LEU A 595 -7.40 0.53 -59.09
N ALA A 596 -6.85 0.93 -57.95
CA ALA A 596 -7.22 0.38 -56.64
C ALA A 596 -8.68 0.72 -56.27
N GLU A 597 -9.10 1.98 -56.47
CA GLU A 597 -10.44 2.43 -56.07
C GLU A 597 -11.54 2.09 -57.07
N LYS A 598 -11.29 2.29 -58.37
CA LYS A 598 -12.29 2.29 -59.45
C LYS A 598 -11.98 1.32 -60.59
N GLY A 599 -10.91 0.53 -60.46
CA GLY A 599 -10.57 -0.53 -61.42
C GLY A 599 -11.61 -1.66 -61.47
N SER A 600 -11.43 -2.55 -62.44
CA SER A 600 -12.24 -3.75 -62.59
C SER A 600 -12.10 -4.68 -61.37
N SER A 601 -13.04 -5.60 -61.21
CA SER A 601 -12.93 -6.67 -60.21
C SER A 601 -11.65 -7.49 -60.39
N PHE A 602 -11.18 -7.68 -61.64
CA PHE A 602 -9.96 -8.42 -61.92
C PHE A 602 -8.71 -7.80 -61.29
N ILE A 603 -8.45 -6.51 -61.52
CA ILE A 603 -7.24 -5.86 -60.96
C ILE A 603 -7.34 -5.70 -59.45
N LYS A 604 -8.54 -5.43 -58.92
CA LYS A 604 -8.79 -5.38 -57.48
C LYS A 604 -8.53 -6.73 -56.81
N ASN A 605 -8.96 -7.83 -57.43
CA ASN A 605 -8.69 -9.17 -56.92
C ASN A 605 -7.19 -9.49 -56.94
N ILE A 606 -6.45 -9.04 -57.95
CA ILE A 606 -5.00 -9.17 -57.96
C ILE A 606 -4.39 -8.39 -56.79
N MET A 607 -4.77 -7.13 -56.57
CA MET A 607 -4.26 -6.32 -55.45
C MET A 607 -4.60 -6.95 -54.10
N ALA A 608 -5.84 -7.42 -53.94
CA ALA A 608 -6.30 -8.10 -52.72
C ALA A 608 -5.53 -9.38 -52.41
N ASN A 609 -4.95 -10.06 -53.41
CA ASN A 609 -4.06 -11.21 -53.16
C ASN A 609 -2.76 -10.84 -52.44
N PHE A 610 -2.45 -9.55 -52.33
CA PHE A 610 -1.30 -8.98 -51.62
C PHE A 610 -1.75 -8.12 -50.44
N GLU A 611 -3.02 -8.21 -50.03
CA GLU A 611 -3.58 -7.57 -48.84
C GLU A 611 -3.94 -8.70 -47.85
N GLY A 612 -3.52 -8.62 -46.58
CA GLY A 612 -3.74 -9.69 -45.59
C GLY A 612 -2.69 -10.82 -45.58
N ASN A 613 -3.12 -12.09 -45.53
CA ASN A 613 -2.29 -13.29 -45.26
C ASN A 613 -1.33 -13.72 -46.40
N SER A 614 -1.02 -12.85 -47.34
CA SER A 614 -0.04 -13.18 -48.38
C SER A 614 1.34 -13.35 -47.75
N ARG A 615 2.13 -14.31 -48.25
CA ARG A 615 3.54 -14.42 -47.90
C ARG A 615 4.38 -13.28 -48.50
N PHE A 616 3.86 -12.63 -49.54
CA PHE A 616 4.56 -11.60 -50.29
C PHE A 616 3.85 -10.26 -50.23
N GLY A 617 4.59 -9.21 -49.90
CA GLY A 617 4.16 -7.83 -50.09
C GLY A 617 4.59 -7.25 -51.43
N ILE A 618 4.01 -6.11 -51.81
CA ILE A 618 4.37 -5.35 -53.01
C ILE A 618 4.96 -4.01 -52.62
N LYS A 619 6.09 -3.64 -53.24
CA LYS A 619 6.60 -2.27 -53.25
C LYS A 619 6.58 -1.72 -54.67
N ILE A 620 5.67 -0.78 -54.94
CA ILE A 620 5.54 -0.15 -56.25
C ILE A 620 6.12 1.28 -56.23
N VAL A 621 7.04 1.58 -57.15
CA VAL A 621 7.81 2.82 -57.14
C VAL A 621 7.99 3.45 -58.52
N SER A 622 8.11 4.77 -58.56
CA SER A 622 8.45 5.53 -59.76
C SER A 622 9.96 5.66 -59.94
N LYS A 623 10.45 5.45 -61.17
CA LYS A 623 11.84 5.68 -61.58
C LYS A 623 11.87 6.57 -62.84
N PRO A 624 12.87 7.44 -63.04
CA PRO A 624 13.00 8.20 -64.30
C PRO A 624 12.91 7.28 -65.53
N THR A 625 13.76 6.25 -65.54
CA THR A 625 13.85 5.23 -66.58
C THR A 625 13.88 3.85 -65.95
N VAL A 626 13.32 2.85 -66.63
CA VAL A 626 13.42 1.44 -66.23
C VAL A 626 14.14 0.66 -67.33
N PRO A 627 15.29 0.02 -67.05
CA PRO A 627 16.03 -0.77 -68.03
C PRO A 627 15.40 -2.16 -68.22
N GLY A 628 15.19 -2.53 -69.48
CA GLY A 628 14.83 -3.89 -69.92
C GLY A 628 16.00 -4.86 -69.83
N ASN A 629 15.74 -6.13 -70.14
CA ASN A 629 16.77 -7.18 -70.08
C ASN A 629 17.84 -7.06 -71.19
N ASP A 630 17.49 -6.36 -72.27
CA ASP A 630 18.31 -6.07 -73.44
C ASP A 630 18.95 -4.67 -73.40
N GLY A 631 18.79 -3.94 -72.28
CA GLY A 631 19.26 -2.57 -72.12
C GLY A 631 18.32 -1.49 -72.69
N ASN A 632 17.21 -1.87 -73.33
CA ASN A 632 16.23 -0.91 -73.84
C ASN A 632 15.39 -0.30 -72.71
N LYS A 633 14.94 0.95 -72.85
CA LYS A 633 14.05 1.58 -71.86
C LYS A 633 12.63 0.99 -71.97
N VAL A 634 12.14 0.38 -70.88
CA VAL A 634 10.78 -0.18 -70.79
C VAL A 634 9.85 0.70 -69.96
N GLY A 635 8.54 0.46 -70.08
CA GLY A 635 7.53 1.23 -69.35
C GLY A 635 7.40 0.86 -67.87
N GLY A 636 7.68 -0.40 -67.55
CA GLY A 636 7.68 -0.94 -66.19
C GLY A 636 8.46 -2.25 -66.14
N ARG A 637 8.77 -2.69 -64.92
CA ARG A 637 9.42 -3.96 -64.64
C ARG A 637 9.06 -4.47 -63.26
N THR A 638 8.74 -5.75 -63.19
CA THR A 638 8.52 -6.48 -61.94
C THR A 638 9.70 -7.40 -61.65
N PHE A 639 10.13 -7.44 -60.39
CA PHE A 639 11.23 -8.29 -59.92
C PHE A 639 10.68 -9.48 -59.14
N ALA A 640 11.35 -10.62 -59.24
CA ALA A 640 11.09 -11.77 -58.39
C ALA A 640 11.17 -11.40 -56.91
N PRO A 641 10.39 -12.05 -56.02
CA PRO A 641 10.35 -11.71 -54.61
C PRO A 641 11.74 -11.83 -53.98
N LYS A 642 12.13 -10.80 -53.24
CA LYS A 642 13.35 -10.79 -52.42
C LYS A 642 12.95 -10.39 -51.00
N ASP A 643 13.32 -11.21 -50.02
CA ASP A 643 13.00 -11.00 -48.60
C ASP A 643 11.48 -10.78 -48.36
N GLY A 644 10.65 -11.52 -49.10
CA GLY A 644 9.18 -11.41 -49.00
C GLY A 644 8.57 -10.24 -49.77
N ILE A 645 9.35 -9.43 -50.50
CA ILE A 645 8.85 -8.25 -51.22
C ILE A 645 9.04 -8.38 -52.73
N ILE A 646 7.96 -8.18 -53.48
CA ILE A 646 7.96 -8.03 -54.93
C ILE A 646 8.05 -6.54 -55.26
N VAL A 647 9.07 -6.15 -56.03
CA VAL A 647 9.26 -4.75 -56.43
C VAL A 647 8.70 -4.54 -57.83
N ILE A 648 7.87 -3.52 -57.99
CA ILE A 648 7.39 -3.03 -59.28
C ILE A 648 7.97 -1.63 -59.52
N GLU A 649 8.74 -1.48 -60.59
CA GLU A 649 9.25 -0.18 -61.03
C GLU A 649 8.47 0.34 -62.23
N ILE A 650 8.02 1.60 -62.17
CA ILE A 650 7.28 2.27 -63.25
C ILE A 650 8.10 3.46 -63.75
N SER A 651 8.33 3.54 -65.07
CA SER A 651 9.08 4.65 -65.68
C SER A 651 8.23 5.91 -65.78
N THR A 652 8.66 6.99 -65.13
CA THR A 652 8.00 8.29 -65.22
C THR A 652 8.15 8.94 -66.60
N GLU A 653 9.31 8.81 -67.27
CA GLU A 653 9.50 9.26 -68.66
C GLU A 653 8.51 8.57 -69.62
N SER A 654 8.34 7.26 -69.47
CA SER A 654 7.45 6.45 -70.31
C SER A 654 5.98 6.77 -70.02
N VAL A 655 5.59 6.85 -68.75
CA VAL A 655 4.20 7.17 -68.36
C VAL A 655 3.80 8.59 -68.75
N ALA A 656 4.72 9.56 -68.66
CA ALA A 656 4.47 10.95 -69.03
C ALA A 656 4.23 11.13 -70.54
N SER A 657 4.92 10.35 -71.39
CA SER A 657 4.82 10.46 -72.85
C SER A 657 3.62 9.71 -73.47
N ARG A 658 3.08 8.71 -72.77
CA ARG A 658 1.98 7.85 -73.23
C ARG A 658 0.60 8.38 -72.85
N SER A 659 -0.47 7.83 -73.43
CA SER A 659 -1.83 8.10 -72.97
C SER A 659 -2.06 7.54 -71.55
N ALA A 660 -3.06 8.05 -70.84
CA ALA A 660 -3.45 7.57 -69.51
C ALA A 660 -3.85 6.09 -69.55
N LEU A 661 -4.63 5.69 -70.55
CA LEU A 661 -5.04 4.31 -70.75
C LEU A 661 -3.85 3.38 -71.03
N SER A 662 -2.88 3.82 -71.85
CA SER A 662 -1.66 3.05 -72.11
C SER A 662 -0.75 2.95 -70.88
N ALA A 663 -0.73 3.95 -70.00
CA ALA A 663 0.01 3.91 -68.75
C ALA A 663 -0.67 3.00 -67.70
N ALA A 664 -2.00 3.04 -67.60
CA ALA A 664 -2.78 2.11 -66.78
C ALA A 664 -2.55 0.65 -67.19
N ARG A 665 -2.52 0.36 -68.51
CA ARG A 665 -2.13 -0.96 -69.05
C ARG A 665 -0.77 -1.42 -68.53
N THR A 666 0.22 -0.54 -68.46
CA THR A 666 1.53 -0.88 -67.90
C THR A 666 1.42 -1.27 -66.42
N ILE A 667 0.71 -0.51 -65.59
CA ILE A 667 0.56 -0.82 -64.17
C ILE A 667 -0.14 -2.19 -63.99
N ILE A 668 -1.24 -2.42 -64.71
CA ILE A 668 -1.97 -3.71 -64.71
C ILE A 668 -1.03 -4.86 -65.12
N HIS A 669 -0.23 -4.67 -66.17
CA HIS A 669 0.71 -5.67 -66.67
C HIS A 669 1.75 -6.05 -65.59
N GLU A 670 2.30 -5.08 -64.88
CA GLU A 670 3.25 -5.35 -63.80
C GLU A 670 2.59 -6.02 -62.58
N TYR A 671 1.34 -5.66 -62.23
CA TYR A 671 0.60 -6.36 -61.17
C TYR A 671 0.31 -7.82 -61.51
N ILE A 672 0.05 -8.14 -62.78
CA ILE A 672 -0.09 -9.54 -63.20
C ILE A 672 1.25 -10.26 -63.04
N HIS A 673 2.38 -9.65 -63.41
CA HIS A 673 3.70 -10.26 -63.13
C HIS A 673 3.92 -10.52 -61.64
N ALA A 674 3.49 -9.60 -60.77
CA ALA A 674 3.56 -9.81 -59.32
C ALA A 674 2.70 -11.01 -58.88
N ASP A 675 1.45 -11.11 -59.34
CA ASP A 675 0.56 -12.26 -59.04
C ASP A 675 1.13 -13.58 -59.59
N MET A 676 1.78 -13.54 -60.75
CA MET A 676 2.47 -14.70 -61.31
C MET A 676 3.64 -15.12 -60.44
N TYR A 677 4.46 -14.19 -59.95
CA TYR A 677 5.53 -14.52 -58.99
C TYR A 677 4.97 -15.10 -57.70
N ARG A 678 3.87 -14.55 -57.16
CA ARG A 678 3.18 -15.14 -56.00
C ARG A 678 2.76 -16.58 -56.27
N LYS A 679 2.10 -16.84 -57.40
CA LYS A 679 1.66 -18.19 -57.80
C LYS A 679 2.81 -19.17 -58.03
N ILE A 680 3.95 -18.70 -58.55
CA ILE A 680 5.13 -19.54 -58.80
C ILE A 680 5.86 -19.86 -57.48
N GLU A 681 6.09 -18.87 -56.63
CA GLU A 681 7.02 -18.96 -55.51
C GLU A 681 6.34 -19.31 -54.17
N ASP A 682 5.03 -19.07 -54.04
CA ASP A 682 4.28 -19.46 -52.85
C ASP A 682 3.73 -20.88 -52.98
N THR A 683 4.50 -21.86 -52.49
CA THR A 683 4.10 -23.26 -52.52
C THR A 683 2.86 -23.57 -51.69
N SER A 684 2.48 -22.70 -50.75
CA SER A 684 1.33 -22.95 -49.85
C SER A 684 -0.03 -22.83 -50.57
N ILE A 685 -0.06 -22.17 -51.73
CA ILE A 685 -1.27 -21.94 -52.52
C ILE A 685 -1.34 -22.82 -53.78
N HIS A 686 -0.36 -23.70 -54.02
CA HIS A 686 -0.27 -24.50 -55.25
C HIS A 686 -1.42 -25.50 -55.41
N ASP A 687 -2.04 -25.91 -54.30
CA ASP A 687 -3.21 -26.80 -54.28
C ASP A 687 -4.52 -26.08 -54.62
N GLN A 688 -4.52 -24.74 -54.71
CA GLN A 688 -5.69 -23.99 -55.17
C GLN A 688 -5.88 -24.21 -56.67
N GLN A 689 -7.10 -24.55 -57.09
CA GLN A 689 -7.38 -24.97 -58.47
C GLN A 689 -6.92 -23.95 -59.52
N ASP A 690 -7.16 -22.66 -59.30
CA ASP A 690 -6.77 -21.60 -60.23
C ASP A 690 -5.25 -21.41 -60.31
N VAL A 691 -4.54 -21.64 -59.22
CA VAL A 691 -3.07 -21.63 -59.17
C VAL A 691 -2.51 -22.87 -59.86
N SER A 692 -3.08 -24.04 -59.60
CA SER A 692 -2.68 -25.30 -60.23
C SER A 692 -2.83 -25.25 -61.76
N ASP A 693 -3.97 -24.76 -62.25
CA ASP A 693 -4.23 -24.58 -63.68
C ASP A 693 -3.26 -23.57 -64.31
N PHE A 694 -2.96 -22.48 -63.60
CA PHE A 694 -1.95 -21.50 -64.00
C PHE A 694 -0.55 -22.14 -64.10
N LEU A 695 -0.13 -22.89 -63.08
CA LEU A 695 1.19 -23.54 -63.02
C LEU A 695 1.35 -24.58 -64.11
N SER A 696 0.30 -25.34 -64.42
CA SER A 696 0.31 -26.31 -65.51
C SER A 696 0.65 -25.64 -66.85
N ILE A 697 0.01 -24.51 -67.16
CA ILE A 697 0.26 -23.75 -68.39
C ILE A 697 1.63 -23.07 -68.35
N TYR A 698 2.02 -22.51 -67.21
CA TYR A 698 3.33 -21.89 -67.05
C TYR A 698 4.49 -22.88 -67.27
N TYR A 699 4.43 -24.05 -66.62
CA TYR A 699 5.47 -25.06 -66.75
C TYR A 699 5.47 -25.75 -68.11
N ASP A 700 4.34 -25.80 -68.84
CA ASP A 700 4.35 -26.25 -70.24
C ASP A 700 5.24 -25.35 -71.12
N PHE A 701 5.12 -24.02 -70.97
CA PHE A 701 5.99 -23.08 -71.68
C PHE A 701 7.44 -23.07 -71.16
N ASP A 702 7.65 -23.22 -69.85
CA ASP A 702 8.99 -23.28 -69.25
C ASP A 702 9.77 -24.53 -69.69
N ASN A 703 9.12 -25.71 -69.67
CA ASN A 703 9.73 -26.98 -70.06
C ASN A 703 10.04 -27.06 -71.56
N THR A 704 9.20 -26.44 -72.39
CA THR A 704 9.42 -26.38 -73.85
C THR A 704 10.47 -25.34 -74.25
N LYS A 705 10.99 -24.54 -73.30
CA LYS A 705 11.97 -23.46 -73.51
C LYS A 705 11.58 -22.53 -74.64
N PHE A 706 10.28 -22.25 -74.77
CA PHE A 706 9.78 -21.39 -75.83
C PHE A 706 10.23 -19.95 -75.56
N GLU A 707 10.90 -19.31 -76.52
CA GLU A 707 11.17 -17.87 -76.47
C GLU A 707 9.98 -17.13 -77.12
N PRO A 708 9.34 -16.17 -76.42
CA PRO A 708 9.81 -15.42 -75.25
C PRO A 708 9.48 -16.05 -73.90
N LYS A 709 10.08 -15.52 -72.82
CA LYS A 709 9.91 -15.94 -71.42
C LYS A 709 8.52 -16.54 -71.08
N PRO A 710 8.47 -17.65 -70.32
CA PRO A 710 7.22 -18.35 -69.96
C PRO A 710 6.14 -17.42 -69.38
N GLN A 711 6.54 -16.42 -68.58
CA GLN A 711 5.58 -15.45 -68.03
C GLN A 711 4.80 -14.68 -69.10
N HIS A 712 5.46 -14.24 -70.18
CA HIS A 712 4.75 -13.56 -71.28
C HIS A 712 3.86 -14.51 -72.08
N GLN A 713 4.25 -15.79 -72.22
CA GLN A 713 3.41 -16.81 -72.87
C GLN A 713 2.15 -17.11 -72.07
N THR A 714 2.30 -17.35 -70.77
CA THR A 714 1.18 -17.59 -69.87
C THR A 714 0.26 -16.36 -69.81
N MET A 715 0.83 -15.15 -69.76
CA MET A 715 0.05 -13.92 -69.80
C MET A 715 -0.74 -13.75 -71.10
N ALA A 716 -0.10 -14.04 -72.24
CA ALA A 716 -0.75 -14.03 -73.54
C ALA A 716 -1.92 -15.02 -73.60
N LYS A 717 -1.74 -16.22 -73.04
CA LYS A 717 -2.74 -17.29 -73.06
C LYS A 717 -3.92 -17.03 -72.12
N LEU A 718 -3.66 -16.51 -70.92
CA LEU A 718 -4.66 -16.46 -69.84
C LEU A 718 -5.22 -15.06 -69.57
N TYR A 719 -4.42 -14.00 -69.71
CA TYR A 719 -4.76 -12.70 -69.15
C TYR A 719 -5.06 -11.61 -70.18
N VAL A 720 -4.77 -11.79 -71.48
CA VAL A 720 -5.02 -10.74 -72.50
C VAL A 720 -6.47 -10.26 -72.51
N ASN A 721 -7.44 -11.18 -72.48
CA ASN A 721 -8.85 -10.80 -72.45
C ASN A 721 -9.23 -10.09 -71.13
N GLN A 722 -8.62 -10.50 -70.01
CA GLN A 722 -8.83 -9.84 -68.71
C GLN A 722 -8.25 -8.42 -68.69
N ILE A 723 -7.08 -8.23 -69.30
CA ILE A 723 -6.46 -6.91 -69.47
C ILE A 723 -7.35 -6.03 -70.36
N ALA A 724 -7.83 -6.54 -71.50
CA ALA A 724 -8.69 -5.80 -72.41
C ALA A 724 -9.99 -5.34 -71.73
N ASN A 725 -10.67 -6.25 -71.02
CA ASN A 725 -11.88 -5.93 -70.26
C ASN A 725 -11.61 -4.92 -69.15
N THR A 726 -10.50 -5.09 -68.42
CA THR A 726 -10.10 -4.14 -67.37
C THR A 726 -9.83 -2.75 -67.93
N LEU A 727 -9.19 -2.64 -69.10
CA LEU A 727 -8.95 -1.37 -69.77
C LEU A 727 -10.26 -0.73 -70.24
N LYS A 728 -11.20 -1.52 -70.77
CA LYS A 728 -12.53 -1.04 -71.16
C LYS A 728 -13.29 -0.45 -69.97
N GLU A 729 -13.31 -1.17 -68.84
CA GLU A 729 -13.95 -0.70 -67.61
C GLU A 729 -13.27 0.54 -67.04
N PHE A 730 -11.94 0.56 -67.00
CA PHE A 730 -11.18 1.72 -66.55
C PHE A 730 -11.44 2.95 -67.44
N HIS A 731 -11.44 2.78 -68.77
CA HIS A 731 -11.75 3.85 -69.71
C HIS A 731 -13.16 4.41 -69.44
N LYS A 732 -14.15 3.53 -69.30
CA LYS A 732 -15.55 3.88 -69.04
C LYS A 732 -15.76 4.57 -67.69
N ASN A 733 -15.09 4.13 -66.63
CA ASN A 733 -15.38 4.55 -65.24
C ASN A 733 -14.47 5.68 -64.75
N VAL A 734 -13.25 5.76 -65.26
CA VAL A 734 -12.21 6.70 -64.78
C VAL A 734 -11.94 7.78 -65.83
N LEU A 735 -11.80 7.38 -67.10
CA LEU A 735 -11.54 8.29 -68.22
C LEU A 735 -12.86 8.62 -68.97
N VAL A 736 -13.93 8.91 -68.22
CA VAL A 736 -15.31 8.99 -68.73
C VAL A 736 -15.47 9.92 -69.94
N GLY A 737 -14.83 11.10 -69.89
CA GLY A 737 -14.89 12.07 -70.98
C GLY A 737 -14.24 11.57 -72.27
N ASP A 738 -13.10 10.89 -72.14
CA ASP A 738 -12.37 10.26 -73.25
C ASP A 738 -13.19 9.11 -73.85
N TYR A 739 -13.77 8.27 -72.98
CA TYR A 739 -14.61 7.17 -73.39
C TYR A 739 -15.84 7.64 -74.17
N ASN A 740 -16.57 8.62 -73.63
CA ASN A 740 -17.79 9.12 -74.25
C ASN A 740 -17.52 9.78 -75.61
N TYR A 741 -16.39 10.47 -75.73
CA TYR A 741 -15.96 11.07 -76.99
C TYR A 741 -15.68 10.00 -78.05
N LEU A 742 -14.86 9.00 -77.73
CA LEU A 742 -14.42 7.98 -78.71
C LEU A 742 -15.50 6.96 -79.04
N THR A 743 -16.37 6.62 -78.07
CA THR A 743 -17.44 5.63 -78.28
C THR A 743 -18.76 6.25 -78.70
N ASN A 744 -18.85 7.58 -78.84
CA ASN A 744 -20.12 8.30 -78.97
C ASN A 744 -21.14 7.83 -77.91
N ASN A 745 -20.80 8.07 -76.64
CA ASN A 745 -21.56 7.63 -75.46
C ASN A 745 -21.89 6.12 -75.44
N GLY A 746 -20.95 5.29 -75.86
CA GLY A 746 -21.07 3.82 -75.83
C GLY A 746 -21.75 3.19 -77.06
N THR A 747 -22.07 3.97 -78.11
CA THR A 747 -22.71 3.44 -79.33
C THR A 747 -21.72 2.78 -80.30
N ILE A 748 -20.45 3.17 -80.27
CA ILE A 748 -19.36 2.58 -81.05
C ILE A 748 -18.56 1.64 -80.14
N SER A 749 -18.39 0.39 -80.56
CA SER A 749 -17.53 -0.56 -79.83
C SER A 749 -16.06 -0.28 -80.13
N LEU A 750 -15.25 -0.30 -79.08
CA LEU A 750 -13.79 -0.21 -79.15
C LEU A 750 -13.12 -1.51 -78.67
N ASP A 751 -13.82 -2.65 -78.77
CA ASP A 751 -13.31 -3.93 -78.24
C ASP A 751 -12.00 -4.36 -78.91
N ASP A 752 -11.88 -4.20 -80.24
CA ASP A 752 -10.65 -4.47 -80.98
C ASP A 752 -9.51 -3.52 -80.55
N PHE A 753 -9.83 -2.28 -80.18
CA PHE A 753 -8.87 -1.32 -79.64
C PHE A 753 -8.35 -1.76 -78.27
N TYR A 754 -9.23 -2.15 -77.35
CA TYR A 754 -8.81 -2.62 -76.02
C TYR A 754 -8.02 -3.93 -76.10
N GLN A 755 -8.44 -4.85 -76.96
CA GLN A 755 -7.72 -6.10 -77.19
C GLN A 755 -6.35 -5.84 -77.83
N GLY A 756 -6.27 -4.98 -78.84
CA GLY A 756 -5.00 -4.57 -79.45
C GLY A 756 -4.06 -3.85 -78.45
N LEU A 757 -4.63 -3.04 -77.54
CA LEU A 757 -3.86 -2.41 -76.47
C LEU A 757 -3.39 -3.42 -75.42
N ALA A 758 -4.19 -4.43 -75.08
CA ALA A 758 -3.79 -5.52 -74.18
C ALA A 758 -2.63 -6.35 -74.74
N TRP A 759 -2.61 -6.57 -76.07
CA TRP A 759 -1.48 -7.20 -76.77
C TRP A 759 -0.22 -6.34 -76.83
N SER A 760 -0.34 -5.02 -76.64
CA SER A 760 0.80 -4.12 -76.65
C SER A 760 1.71 -4.42 -75.47
N GLY A 761 2.97 -4.76 -75.74
CA GLY A 761 3.94 -5.26 -74.74
C GLY A 761 4.08 -6.79 -74.70
N LEU A 762 3.22 -7.54 -75.39
CA LEU A 762 3.34 -8.99 -75.58
C LEU A 762 3.62 -9.37 -77.04
N ARG A 763 2.94 -8.71 -77.99
CA ARG A 763 3.04 -9.05 -79.43
C ARG A 763 4.45 -8.92 -80.02
N ASN A 764 5.24 -7.97 -79.53
CA ASN A 764 6.61 -7.75 -80.01
C ASN A 764 7.59 -8.83 -79.52
N HIS A 765 7.14 -9.72 -78.63
CA HIS A 765 7.94 -10.82 -78.13
C HIS A 765 7.68 -12.12 -78.88
N ASN A 766 6.81 -12.16 -79.91
CA ASN A 766 6.46 -13.37 -80.65
C ASN A 766 5.84 -14.49 -79.77
N VAL A 767 5.00 -14.13 -78.81
CA VAL A 767 4.22 -15.10 -78.01
C VAL A 767 3.32 -15.96 -78.91
N GLN A 768 3.18 -17.26 -78.60
CA GLN A 768 2.50 -18.23 -79.46
C GLN A 768 1.04 -17.86 -79.67
N ALA A 769 0.35 -17.43 -78.61
CA ALA A 769 -1.05 -17.02 -78.69
C ALA A 769 -1.27 -15.80 -79.62
N TRP A 770 -0.26 -14.95 -79.84
CA TRP A 770 -0.35 -13.88 -80.85
C TRP A 770 -0.19 -14.45 -82.26
N ILE A 771 0.77 -15.35 -82.47
CA ILE A 771 0.99 -16.03 -83.76
C ILE A 771 -0.27 -16.77 -84.20
N ASP A 772 -0.93 -17.45 -83.28
CA ASP A 772 -2.14 -18.26 -83.52
C ASP A 772 -3.36 -17.43 -83.96
N LEU A 773 -3.39 -16.12 -83.71
CA LEU A 773 -4.46 -15.24 -84.22
C LEU A 773 -4.50 -15.17 -85.75
N GLY A 774 -3.35 -15.39 -86.40
CA GLY A 774 -3.19 -15.23 -87.84
C GLY A 774 -3.10 -13.76 -88.28
N ALA A 775 -2.50 -13.54 -89.45
CA ALA A 775 -2.14 -12.20 -89.93
C ALA A 775 -3.34 -11.23 -90.06
N VAL A 776 -4.52 -11.73 -90.42
CA VAL A 776 -5.73 -10.91 -90.60
C VAL A 776 -6.17 -10.30 -89.28
N GLU A 777 -6.30 -11.12 -88.22
CA GLU A 777 -6.74 -10.62 -86.91
C GLU A 777 -5.64 -9.76 -86.27
N GLN A 778 -4.37 -10.14 -86.42
CA GLN A 778 -3.25 -9.33 -85.97
C GLN A 778 -3.30 -7.92 -86.57
N GLN A 779 -3.48 -7.80 -87.89
CA GLN A 779 -3.56 -6.52 -88.57
C GLN A 779 -4.79 -5.71 -88.12
N LYS A 780 -5.95 -6.36 -87.99
CA LYS A 780 -7.18 -5.73 -87.48
C LYS A 780 -6.95 -5.09 -86.09
N LEU A 781 -6.33 -5.81 -85.16
CA LEU A 781 -6.02 -5.29 -83.83
C LEU A 781 -4.95 -4.19 -83.86
N ILE A 782 -3.97 -4.28 -84.77
CA ILE A 782 -2.95 -3.22 -84.98
C ILE A 782 -3.61 -1.95 -85.49
N ASP A 783 -4.47 -2.05 -86.51
CA ASP A 783 -5.16 -0.94 -87.14
C ASP A 783 -6.09 -0.25 -86.12
N ALA A 784 -6.90 -1.03 -85.39
CA ALA A 784 -7.75 -0.50 -84.33
C ALA A 784 -6.93 0.18 -83.22
N THR A 785 -5.77 -0.37 -82.86
CA THR A 785 -4.87 0.31 -81.91
C THR A 785 -4.42 1.65 -82.47
N GLN A 786 -3.92 1.69 -83.71
CA GLN A 786 -3.38 2.91 -84.32
C GLN A 786 -4.44 4.00 -84.52
N GLU A 787 -5.66 3.62 -84.90
CA GLU A 787 -6.79 4.53 -85.12
C GLU A 787 -7.14 5.32 -83.85
N TYR A 788 -7.31 4.63 -82.72
CA TYR A 788 -7.83 5.27 -81.49
C TYR A 788 -6.75 5.68 -80.50
N PHE A 789 -5.53 5.12 -80.57
CA PHE A 789 -4.49 5.38 -79.57
C PHE A 789 -4.13 6.86 -79.42
N HIS A 790 -4.04 7.59 -80.53
CA HIS A 790 -3.71 9.02 -80.53
C HIS A 790 -4.83 9.92 -80.01
N ALA A 791 -6.07 9.41 -80.00
CA ALA A 791 -7.23 10.16 -79.59
C ALA A 791 -7.51 10.04 -78.08
N THR A 792 -6.83 9.12 -77.38
CA THR A 792 -6.95 8.96 -75.92
C THR A 792 -6.19 10.03 -75.13
N THR A 793 -6.74 10.43 -73.97
CA THR A 793 -6.15 11.49 -73.14
C THR A 793 -4.77 11.13 -72.59
N LYS A 794 -3.87 12.11 -72.51
CA LYS A 794 -2.55 11.96 -71.88
C LYS A 794 -2.57 12.24 -70.37
N THR A 795 -3.60 12.90 -69.86
CA THR A 795 -3.67 13.32 -68.46
C THR A 795 -4.38 12.28 -67.62
N CYS A 796 -3.93 12.09 -66.37
CA CYS A 796 -4.77 11.44 -65.37
C CYS A 796 -5.94 12.38 -65.03
N PRO A 797 -7.15 11.87 -64.75
CA PRO A 797 -8.24 12.71 -64.27
C PRO A 797 -7.82 13.45 -63.01
N THR A 798 -8.20 14.72 -62.91
CA THR A 798 -8.22 15.43 -61.64
C THR A 798 -9.49 15.02 -60.92
N ASN A 799 -9.38 14.58 -59.66
CA ASN A 799 -10.55 14.32 -58.81
C ASN A 799 -11.49 15.53 -58.72
#